data_AF-A0A6P7KCP0-F1
#
_entry.id   AF-A0A6P7KCP0-F1
#
_cell.length_a   1.000
_cell.length_b   1.000
_cell.length_c   1.000
_cell.angle_alpha   90.00
_cell.angle_beta   90.00
_cell.angle_gamma   90.00
#
_symmetry.space_group_name_H-M   'P 1'
#
loop_
_entity.id
_entity.type
_entity.pdbx_description
1 polymer ?
#
loop_
_entity_poly.entity_id
_entity_poly.type
_entity_poly.pdbx_seq_one_letter_code
_entity_poly.pdbx_strand_id
1 'polypeptide(L)'
;MEGRCAVESWIEFGYPAASSTPRVTFGFGADVFICTGSNEIYVFNVLKRKLTAVLCFSDPVADLVESHDKQLLYVACKSGVYCVSSQLLHRAQISSAAAPSSPAELKISSEFLVIAGDGISSLLLVGSVLLTLRQTNTSWLLSPYKTPKQAQSSSYEVLSAVSLPLLGDTESKAGLRRRTALVCIHCGDATPPPSSPETSHGHFRLDPILFKLLFGVEAALAKSPVILCSLPDGRLCFFPLRLPGSRLRVLHSLEQPVVFLGASVVMEPGPGHSYCLVAVGEQGRVVLIKSEKEFGDSLAGFTEGCIPGPVVCGCVDENNLYCSTGSDLLKLDLSKGSVREGKEEETSSNTATGLQSPTSLNVCRVTAITVSTHKTTGVIELLALSVRGQLQKISLPVRTEDALAPKMPSTQMGRNVRDLLSAIGDVCKRASVLKGAIKSKNQILRHLNQVLNISFLLVTNTNTEEHLTIQEKLIRCHGTTSWSRLLQRDSLNLTCVLDNSSPYVLERGWTLSITAFPLSCPFTAGGESSSTNFSFPLHTLHPGETLEVVLPVAAAGDTSFPMTASCSLSFSLTSLLGEAAAASFPGLQSSCISLPLNTLTVDWLHTLQVSSPTATLKTPTCQFRWATDGIESFLSSRQVRCSGRESASKPEKYSARVQVSSELLRDTLKSLKGDSENLSVSILDWLLSEGAGGVKMGHHGDKIAFSSSVVYAHGPNGATVKLTAKEINVGEDSTEQEESVSVVKVQVESSSIAAVCGLHHAVLCRIQALLQRAPEKAASIKVQILGLRQALERAETQQNQISGAVGVGISTGQVNRLLLNVYKELRDNPLLII
;
A
#
# COMPACT_ATOMS: atom_id res chain seq x y z
N MET A 1 -9.10 -15.29 -43.65
CA MET A 1 -8.18 -15.06 -42.52
C MET A 1 -6.90 -15.90 -42.68
N GLU A 2 -6.30 -15.89 -43.87
CA GLU A 2 -5.07 -16.65 -44.13
C GLU A 2 -3.87 -15.77 -43.76
N GLY A 3 -3.03 -16.24 -42.83
CA GLY A 3 -1.77 -15.58 -42.47
C GLY A 3 -1.67 -14.95 -41.07
N ARG A 4 -2.68 -15.07 -40.20
CA ARG A 4 -2.57 -14.67 -38.77
C ARG A 4 -2.43 -15.89 -37.87
N CYS A 5 -1.64 -15.77 -36.80
CA CYS A 5 -1.55 -16.75 -35.73
C CYS A 5 -2.89 -16.82 -34.99
N ALA A 6 -3.38 -18.02 -34.71
CA ALA A 6 -4.55 -18.23 -33.86
C ALA A 6 -4.09 -18.52 -32.43
N VAL A 7 -4.63 -17.81 -31.45
CA VAL A 7 -4.31 -17.99 -30.02
C VAL A 7 -5.56 -18.46 -29.29
N GLU A 8 -5.52 -19.67 -28.77
CA GLU A 8 -6.57 -20.26 -27.93
C GLU A 8 -6.09 -20.27 -26.47
N SER A 9 -6.84 -19.67 -25.56
CA SER A 9 -6.54 -19.70 -24.12
C SER A 9 -7.28 -20.85 -23.46
N TRP A 10 -6.60 -21.63 -22.61
CA TRP A 10 -7.17 -22.82 -21.98
C TRP A 10 -7.50 -22.62 -20.50
N ILE A 11 -6.49 -22.39 -19.65
CA ILE A 11 -6.66 -22.32 -18.19
C ILE A 11 -5.69 -21.30 -17.58
N GLU A 12 -6.08 -20.69 -16.45
CA GLU A 12 -5.30 -19.69 -15.71
C GLU A 12 -4.81 -20.24 -14.37
N PHE A 13 -3.52 -20.12 -14.10
CA PHE A 13 -2.85 -20.61 -12.89
C PHE A 13 -2.42 -19.49 -11.92
N GLY A 14 -2.84 -18.25 -12.18
CA GLY A 14 -2.43 -17.06 -11.41
C GLY A 14 -1.10 -16.47 -11.86
N TYR A 15 -0.70 -15.35 -11.25
CA TYR A 15 0.50 -14.62 -11.66
C TYR A 15 1.79 -15.40 -11.34
N PRO A 16 2.70 -15.59 -12.31
CA PRO A 16 4.03 -16.15 -12.03
C PRO A 16 4.74 -15.32 -10.97
N ALA A 17 5.43 -15.99 -10.04
CA ALA A 17 6.13 -15.31 -8.96
C ALA A 17 7.30 -14.48 -9.53
N ALA A 18 7.47 -13.24 -9.05
CA ALA A 18 8.43 -12.30 -9.60
C ALA A 18 9.90 -12.75 -9.47
N SER A 19 10.20 -13.68 -8.56
CA SER A 19 11.55 -14.15 -8.24
C SER A 19 11.99 -15.42 -8.98
N SER A 20 11.12 -16.00 -9.82
CA SER A 20 11.32 -17.31 -10.43
C SER A 20 10.93 -17.31 -11.91
N THR A 21 11.52 -18.25 -12.66
CA THR A 21 11.37 -18.31 -14.10
C THR A 21 10.33 -19.33 -14.49
N PRO A 22 9.17 -18.91 -15.03
CA PRO A 22 8.14 -19.86 -15.43
C PRO A 22 8.66 -20.77 -16.55
N ARG A 23 8.15 -22.00 -16.58
CA ARG A 23 8.53 -23.04 -17.54
C ARG A 23 7.31 -23.87 -17.94
N VAL A 24 7.27 -24.27 -19.20
CA VAL A 24 6.27 -25.20 -19.76
C VAL A 24 7.03 -26.28 -20.50
N THR A 25 6.80 -27.54 -20.14
CA THR A 25 7.46 -28.71 -20.76
C THR A 25 6.46 -29.82 -21.00
N PHE A 26 6.55 -30.47 -22.15
CA PHE A 26 5.78 -31.68 -22.42
C PHE A 26 6.32 -32.84 -21.57
N GLY A 27 5.40 -33.62 -21.02
CA GLY A 27 5.68 -34.80 -20.20
C GLY A 27 5.09 -36.08 -20.81
N PHE A 28 4.62 -36.98 -19.94
CA PHE A 28 4.02 -38.26 -20.32
C PHE A 28 2.82 -38.14 -21.26
N GLY A 29 2.94 -38.71 -22.46
CA GLY A 29 1.83 -38.79 -23.40
C GLY A 29 1.33 -37.40 -23.81
N ALA A 30 0.14 -37.03 -23.30
CA ALA A 30 -0.51 -35.75 -23.56
C ALA A 30 -0.42 -34.77 -22.38
N ASP A 31 0.33 -35.10 -21.33
CA ASP A 31 0.47 -34.25 -20.15
C ASP A 31 1.57 -33.18 -20.36
N VAL A 32 1.33 -31.99 -19.83
CA VAL A 32 2.21 -30.83 -19.86
C VAL A 32 2.45 -30.39 -18.43
N PHE A 33 3.72 -30.31 -18.05
CA PHE A 33 4.15 -29.78 -16.76
C PHE A 33 4.34 -28.28 -16.86
N ILE A 34 3.73 -27.56 -15.91
CA ILE A 34 3.71 -26.10 -15.88
C ILE A 34 4.21 -25.64 -14.53
N CYS A 35 5.30 -24.88 -14.56
CA CYS A 35 5.85 -24.22 -13.39
C CYS A 35 5.61 -22.71 -13.55
N THR A 36 4.83 -22.13 -12.64
CA THR A 36 4.68 -20.67 -12.52
C THR A 36 5.78 -20.05 -11.66
N GLY A 37 6.68 -20.90 -11.14
CA GLY A 37 7.76 -20.51 -10.24
C GLY A 37 7.32 -20.36 -8.78
N SER A 38 6.11 -20.83 -8.45
CA SER A 38 5.70 -21.13 -7.08
C SER A 38 6.30 -22.47 -6.61
N ASN A 39 5.84 -22.94 -5.45
CA ASN A 39 6.12 -24.28 -4.94
C ASN A 39 5.21 -25.36 -5.53
N GLU A 40 4.50 -25.06 -6.63
CA GLU A 40 3.54 -25.96 -7.26
C GLU A 40 3.94 -26.26 -8.71
N ILE A 41 3.69 -27.51 -9.14
CA ILE A 41 3.76 -27.93 -10.54
C ILE A 41 2.37 -28.39 -10.97
N TYR A 42 1.82 -27.75 -12.00
CA TYR A 42 0.54 -28.12 -12.57
C TYR A 42 0.73 -29.14 -13.69
N VAL A 43 -0.05 -30.22 -13.68
CA VAL A 43 -0.05 -31.26 -14.71
C VAL A 43 -1.31 -31.10 -15.56
N PHE A 44 -1.16 -30.56 -16.76
CA PHE A 44 -2.28 -30.29 -17.67
C PHE A 44 -2.32 -31.32 -18.80
N ASN A 45 -3.46 -31.99 -18.99
CA ASN A 45 -3.62 -32.93 -20.10
C ASN A 45 -4.18 -32.21 -21.32
N VAL A 46 -3.40 -32.16 -22.40
CA VAL A 46 -3.73 -31.46 -23.64
C VAL A 46 -4.92 -32.07 -24.37
N LEU A 47 -5.06 -33.40 -24.38
CA LEU A 47 -6.17 -34.09 -25.04
C LEU A 47 -7.50 -33.88 -24.31
N LYS A 48 -7.49 -33.98 -22.98
CA LYS A 48 -8.67 -33.76 -22.12
C LYS A 48 -8.96 -32.28 -21.88
N ARG A 49 -8.02 -31.38 -22.24
CA ARG A 49 -8.06 -29.94 -21.97
C ARG A 49 -8.36 -29.61 -20.50
N LYS A 50 -7.79 -30.39 -19.58
CA LYS A 50 -8.09 -30.29 -18.15
C LYS A 50 -6.82 -30.45 -17.31
N LEU A 51 -6.75 -29.71 -16.22
CA LEU A 51 -5.80 -29.93 -15.13
C LEU A 51 -6.08 -31.28 -14.46
N THR A 52 -5.10 -32.18 -14.45
CA THR A 52 -5.24 -33.54 -13.91
C THR A 52 -4.66 -33.67 -12.50
N ALA A 53 -3.54 -33.00 -12.22
CA ALA A 53 -2.90 -33.05 -10.91
C ALA A 53 -2.13 -31.75 -10.59
N VAL A 54 -1.87 -31.53 -9.30
CA VAL A 54 -1.02 -30.47 -8.78
C VAL A 54 -0.02 -31.09 -7.81
N LEU A 55 1.27 -30.93 -8.06
CA LEU A 55 2.35 -31.37 -7.17
C LEU A 55 2.80 -30.20 -6.29
N CYS A 56 2.64 -30.31 -4.98
CA CYS A 56 3.00 -29.26 -4.02
C CYS A 56 4.31 -29.64 -3.30
N PHE A 57 5.30 -28.76 -3.40
CA PHE A 57 6.62 -28.88 -2.74
C PHE A 57 6.73 -27.88 -1.58
N SER A 58 7.72 -28.09 -0.70
CA SER A 58 7.99 -27.19 0.43
C SER A 58 8.63 -25.87 0.01
N ASP A 59 9.34 -25.84 -1.12
CA ASP A 59 10.10 -24.70 -1.63
C ASP A 59 9.73 -24.40 -3.09
N PRO A 60 9.97 -23.17 -3.59
CA PRO A 60 9.77 -22.83 -5.00
C PRO A 60 10.58 -23.72 -5.93
N VAL A 61 9.93 -24.13 -7.04
CA VAL A 61 10.54 -24.97 -8.06
C VAL A 61 11.41 -24.12 -8.99
N ALA A 62 12.69 -24.49 -9.12
CA ALA A 62 13.66 -23.84 -9.99
C ALA A 62 13.71 -24.51 -11.37
N ASP A 63 13.73 -25.83 -11.42
CA ASP A 63 13.81 -26.59 -12.67
C ASP A 63 13.19 -27.99 -12.55
N LEU A 64 12.89 -28.63 -13.68
CA LEU A 64 12.44 -30.02 -13.75
C LEU A 64 12.94 -30.74 -15.00
N VAL A 65 13.12 -32.05 -14.88
CA VAL A 65 13.50 -32.94 -16.00
C VAL A 65 12.85 -34.31 -15.83
N GLU A 66 12.36 -34.85 -16.93
CA GLU A 66 11.74 -36.18 -16.99
C GLU A 66 12.78 -37.26 -17.33
N SER A 67 12.57 -38.48 -16.83
CA SER A 67 13.44 -39.62 -17.13
C SER A 67 13.23 -40.19 -18.54
N HIS A 68 14.27 -40.79 -19.11
CA HIS A 68 14.23 -41.40 -20.46
C HIS A 68 13.16 -42.49 -20.62
N ASP A 69 12.97 -43.30 -19.57
CA ASP A 69 11.95 -44.35 -19.51
C ASP A 69 10.54 -43.83 -19.23
N LYS A 70 10.42 -42.51 -19.09
CA LYS A 70 9.17 -41.83 -18.81
C LYS A 70 8.45 -42.37 -17.55
N GLN A 71 9.21 -42.66 -16.49
CA GLN A 71 8.67 -43.19 -15.23
C GLN A 71 8.95 -42.28 -14.03
N LEU A 72 9.95 -41.41 -14.12
CA LEU A 72 10.40 -40.58 -13.01
C LEU A 72 10.46 -39.11 -13.45
N LEU A 73 10.06 -38.23 -12.55
CA LEU A 73 10.16 -36.78 -12.68
C LEU A 73 11.12 -36.26 -11.61
N TYR A 74 12.20 -35.61 -12.05
CA TYR A 74 13.16 -34.94 -11.18
C TYR A 74 12.82 -33.45 -11.10
N VAL A 75 12.73 -32.93 -9.88
CA VAL A 75 12.34 -31.54 -9.61
C VAL A 75 13.38 -30.89 -8.73
N ALA A 76 13.98 -29.79 -9.19
CA ALA A 76 14.90 -28.96 -8.41
C ALA A 76 14.11 -27.90 -7.65
N CYS A 77 14.25 -27.94 -6.33
CA CYS A 77 13.77 -26.93 -5.41
C CYS A 77 14.97 -26.29 -4.68
N LYS A 78 14.71 -25.26 -3.88
CA LYS A 78 15.76 -24.63 -3.06
C LYS A 78 16.44 -25.64 -2.12
N SER A 79 15.71 -26.58 -1.54
CA SER A 79 16.23 -27.61 -0.62
C SER A 79 17.04 -28.73 -1.30
N GLY A 80 16.88 -28.92 -2.61
CA GLY A 80 17.56 -29.97 -3.35
C GLY A 80 16.72 -30.55 -4.50
N VAL A 81 17.05 -31.76 -4.93
CA VAL A 81 16.34 -32.47 -6.00
C VAL A 81 15.41 -33.53 -5.44
N TYR A 82 14.14 -33.45 -5.83
CA TYR A 82 13.11 -34.43 -5.54
C TYR A 82 12.93 -35.39 -6.72
N CYS A 83 12.61 -36.66 -6.46
CA CYS A 83 12.31 -37.67 -7.47
C CYS A 83 10.89 -38.21 -7.24
N VAL A 84 10.01 -38.01 -8.22
CA VAL A 84 8.60 -38.42 -8.15
C VAL A 84 8.32 -39.47 -9.22
N SER A 85 7.69 -40.58 -8.84
CA SER A 85 7.29 -41.63 -9.79
C SER A 85 5.97 -41.31 -10.49
N SER A 86 5.90 -41.58 -11.80
CA SER A 86 4.68 -41.46 -12.61
C SER A 86 3.53 -42.34 -12.10
N GLN A 87 3.85 -43.45 -11.42
CA GLN A 87 2.85 -44.32 -10.81
C GLN A 87 2.12 -43.64 -9.64
N LEU A 88 2.79 -42.73 -8.92
CA LEU A 88 2.16 -41.93 -7.86
C LEU A 88 1.19 -40.93 -8.46
N LEU A 89 1.54 -40.30 -9.58
CA LEU A 89 0.65 -39.42 -10.34
C LEU A 89 -0.60 -40.18 -10.83
N HIS A 90 -0.42 -41.36 -11.42
CA HIS A 90 -1.54 -42.19 -11.87
C HIS A 90 -2.42 -42.66 -10.71
N ARG A 91 -1.84 -43.08 -9.58
CA ARG A 91 -2.61 -43.50 -8.39
C ARG A 91 -3.42 -42.35 -7.81
N ALA A 92 -2.85 -41.14 -7.74
CA ALA A 92 -3.55 -39.95 -7.27
C ALA A 92 -4.73 -39.58 -8.19
N GLN A 93 -4.56 -39.71 -9.51
CA GLN A 93 -5.63 -39.49 -10.49
C GLN A 93 -6.77 -40.50 -10.34
N ILE A 94 -6.48 -41.77 -10.06
CA ILE A 94 -7.50 -42.82 -9.86
C ILE A 94 -8.24 -42.63 -8.53
N SER A 95 -7.52 -42.25 -7.46
CA SER A 95 -8.13 -42.00 -6.14
C SER A 95 -9.06 -40.78 -6.13
N SER A 96 -8.80 -39.78 -7.00
CA SER A 96 -9.65 -38.60 -7.15
C SER A 96 -10.90 -38.83 -8.00
N ALA A 97 -11.07 -40.02 -8.60
CA ALA A 97 -12.21 -40.34 -9.47
C ALA A 97 -13.58 -40.33 -8.75
N ALA A 98 -13.61 -40.24 -7.42
CA ALA A 98 -14.83 -40.08 -6.63
C ALA A 98 -15.47 -38.67 -6.73
N ALA A 99 -14.72 -37.66 -7.18
CA ALA A 99 -15.22 -36.29 -7.41
C ALA A 99 -14.65 -35.74 -8.74
N PRO A 100 -15.38 -35.82 -9.86
CA PRO A 100 -14.83 -35.60 -11.21
C PRO A 100 -14.49 -34.14 -11.54
N SER A 101 -14.68 -33.18 -10.62
CA SER A 101 -14.48 -31.74 -10.89
C SER A 101 -13.14 -31.18 -10.41
N SER A 102 -12.50 -31.73 -9.37
CA SER A 102 -11.24 -31.20 -8.81
C SER A 102 -9.99 -31.94 -9.32
N PRO A 103 -8.85 -31.25 -9.49
CA PRO A 103 -7.56 -31.87 -9.79
C PRO A 103 -7.03 -32.66 -8.57
N ALA A 104 -6.21 -33.68 -8.80
CA ALA A 104 -5.57 -34.43 -7.71
C ALA A 104 -4.39 -33.64 -7.12
N GLU A 105 -4.51 -33.18 -5.88
CA GLU A 105 -3.43 -32.50 -5.17
C GLU A 105 -2.53 -33.50 -4.45
N LEU A 106 -1.23 -33.48 -4.73
CA LEU A 106 -0.24 -34.36 -4.13
C LEU A 106 0.85 -33.54 -3.43
N LYS A 107 0.91 -33.65 -2.11
CA LYS A 107 1.98 -33.07 -1.30
C LYS A 107 3.22 -33.96 -1.37
N ILE A 108 4.33 -33.41 -1.83
CA ILE A 108 5.62 -34.10 -1.95
C ILE A 108 6.45 -33.77 -0.71
N SER A 109 6.58 -34.72 0.20
CA SER A 109 7.37 -34.58 1.42
C SER A 109 8.84 -34.96 1.23
N SER A 110 9.66 -34.75 2.27
CA SER A 110 11.11 -34.87 2.23
C SER A 110 11.64 -36.27 1.92
N GLU A 111 10.82 -37.31 2.02
CA GLU A 111 11.19 -38.69 1.63
C GLU A 111 11.44 -38.84 0.12
N PHE A 112 10.92 -37.93 -0.69
CA PHE A 112 11.18 -37.90 -2.13
C PHE A 112 12.46 -37.14 -2.49
N LEU A 113 13.16 -36.55 -1.50
CA LEU A 113 14.42 -35.84 -1.70
C LEU A 113 15.55 -36.83 -1.98
N VAL A 114 16.13 -36.79 -3.18
CA VAL A 114 17.22 -37.68 -3.61
C VAL A 114 18.60 -37.03 -3.51
N ILE A 115 18.68 -35.71 -3.68
CA ILE A 115 19.93 -34.95 -3.57
C ILE A 115 19.64 -33.72 -2.70
N ALA A 116 20.23 -33.66 -1.52
CA ALA A 116 20.16 -32.46 -0.68
C ALA A 116 21.18 -31.42 -1.17
N GLY A 117 20.76 -30.15 -1.27
CA GLY A 117 21.66 -29.07 -1.64
C GLY A 117 20.94 -27.76 -1.88
N ASP A 118 21.48 -26.67 -1.32
CA ASP A 118 20.94 -25.33 -1.55
C ASP A 118 21.38 -24.78 -2.93
N GLY A 119 20.51 -23.99 -3.54
CA GLY A 119 20.84 -23.18 -4.71
C GLY A 119 20.98 -23.95 -6.03
N ILE A 120 20.30 -25.08 -6.20
CA ILE A 120 20.24 -25.79 -7.50
C ILE A 120 19.44 -24.93 -8.49
N SER A 121 20.05 -24.66 -9.65
CA SER A 121 19.55 -23.77 -10.68
C SER A 121 18.99 -24.50 -11.90
N SER A 122 19.62 -25.61 -12.31
CA SER A 122 19.20 -26.40 -13.47
C SER A 122 19.49 -27.88 -13.30
N LEU A 123 18.70 -28.72 -13.97
CA LEU A 123 18.83 -30.17 -14.01
C LEU A 123 18.91 -30.69 -15.45
N LEU A 124 19.65 -31.78 -15.64
CA LEU A 124 19.68 -32.51 -16.91
C LEU A 124 19.97 -33.99 -16.66
N LEU A 125 19.22 -34.89 -17.30
CA LEU A 125 19.42 -36.33 -17.16
C LEU A 125 20.01 -36.93 -18.44
N VAL A 126 21.26 -37.38 -18.41
CA VAL A 126 21.93 -37.99 -19.57
C VAL A 126 22.15 -39.47 -19.32
N GLY A 127 21.33 -40.30 -19.97
CA GLY A 127 21.29 -41.74 -19.71
C GLY A 127 20.95 -42.01 -18.24
N SER A 128 21.90 -42.58 -17.51
CA SER A 128 21.80 -42.89 -16.08
C SER A 128 22.48 -41.85 -15.17
N VAL A 129 22.93 -40.72 -15.72
CA VAL A 129 23.64 -39.68 -14.98
C VAL A 129 22.76 -38.43 -14.84
N LEU A 130 22.42 -38.06 -13.61
CA LEU A 130 21.71 -36.83 -13.28
C LEU A 130 22.72 -35.72 -13.03
N LEU A 131 22.65 -34.65 -13.81
CA LEU A 131 23.50 -33.47 -13.68
C LEU A 131 22.75 -32.37 -12.95
N THR A 132 23.40 -31.77 -11.96
CA THR A 132 22.91 -30.57 -11.29
C THR A 132 23.89 -29.42 -11.49
N LEU A 133 23.36 -28.24 -11.78
CA LEU A 133 24.13 -27.00 -11.78
C LEU A 133 23.69 -26.16 -10.58
N ARG A 134 24.62 -25.83 -9.69
CA ARG A 134 24.36 -24.99 -8.53
C ARG A 134 25.28 -23.78 -8.47
N GLN A 135 24.77 -22.68 -7.93
CA GLN A 135 25.57 -21.50 -7.63
C GLN A 135 26.08 -21.59 -6.19
N THR A 136 27.38 -21.42 -5.99
CA THR A 136 27.99 -21.19 -4.68
C THR A 136 28.42 -19.73 -4.58
N ASN A 137 28.83 -19.29 -3.38
CA ASN A 137 29.27 -17.90 -3.17
C ASN A 137 30.44 -17.48 -4.08
N THR A 138 31.28 -18.43 -4.50
CA THR A 138 32.52 -18.14 -5.25
C THR A 138 32.61 -18.83 -6.61
N SER A 139 31.73 -19.79 -6.89
CA SER A 139 31.80 -20.59 -8.11
C SER A 139 30.48 -21.21 -8.54
N TRP A 140 30.34 -21.53 -9.82
CA TRP A 140 29.31 -22.45 -10.31
C TRP A 140 29.84 -23.88 -10.25
N LEU A 141 29.02 -24.80 -9.73
CA LEU A 141 29.39 -26.21 -9.61
C LEU A 141 28.45 -27.08 -10.45
N LEU A 142 29.03 -27.81 -11.40
CA LEU A 142 28.36 -28.85 -12.16
C LEU A 142 28.68 -30.21 -11.52
N SER A 143 27.66 -30.89 -10.99
CA SER A 143 27.80 -32.15 -10.29
C SER A 143 27.04 -33.27 -11.01
N PRO A 144 27.75 -34.26 -11.61
CA PRO A 144 27.17 -35.48 -12.14
C PRO A 144 26.95 -36.53 -11.04
N TYR A 145 25.73 -37.04 -10.95
CA TYR A 145 25.32 -38.10 -10.03
C TYR A 145 24.91 -39.35 -10.79
N LYS A 146 25.40 -40.51 -10.38
CA LYS A 146 24.97 -41.79 -10.93
C LYS A 146 23.64 -42.21 -10.32
N THR A 147 22.66 -42.56 -11.16
CA THR A 147 21.33 -43.00 -10.70
C THR A 147 21.36 -44.45 -10.17
N PRO A 148 20.50 -44.80 -9.20
CA PRO A 148 20.52 -46.12 -8.54
C PRO A 148 20.26 -47.32 -9.46
N LYS A 149 19.64 -47.15 -10.64
CA LYS A 149 19.42 -48.27 -11.58
C LYS A 149 20.72 -48.91 -12.12
N GLN A 150 21.87 -48.27 -11.89
CA GLN A 150 23.18 -48.70 -12.39
C GLN A 150 24.26 -48.78 -11.30
N ALA A 151 23.94 -48.38 -10.07
CA ALA A 151 24.80 -48.54 -8.90
C ALA A 151 24.25 -49.72 -8.09
N GLN A 152 25.10 -50.60 -7.58
CA GLN A 152 24.69 -51.64 -6.61
C GLN A 152 24.35 -51.03 -5.23
N SER A 153 24.00 -49.74 -5.20
CA SER A 153 23.80 -48.89 -4.03
C SER A 153 22.44 -48.20 -4.11
N SER A 154 21.80 -48.00 -2.96
CA SER A 154 20.53 -47.29 -2.83
C SER A 154 20.66 -45.76 -2.90
N SER A 155 21.89 -45.23 -2.94
CA SER A 155 22.18 -43.78 -2.91
C SER A 155 22.73 -43.25 -4.25
N TYR A 156 22.52 -41.94 -4.47
CA TYR A 156 23.10 -41.23 -5.61
C TYR A 156 24.57 -40.93 -5.33
N GLU A 157 25.47 -41.49 -6.15
CA GLU A 157 26.91 -41.28 -6.03
C GLU A 157 27.39 -40.14 -6.92
N VAL A 158 28.16 -39.20 -6.37
CA VAL A 158 28.80 -38.11 -7.13
C VAL A 158 30.00 -38.68 -7.88
N LEU A 159 30.03 -38.53 -9.21
CA LEU A 159 31.16 -39.03 -10.03
C LEU A 159 32.38 -38.10 -9.94
N SER A 160 32.20 -36.82 -10.26
CA SER A 160 33.25 -35.80 -10.15
C SER A 160 32.63 -34.42 -10.40
N ALA A 161 32.68 -33.52 -9.41
CA ALA A 161 32.12 -32.18 -9.55
C ALA A 161 33.14 -31.22 -10.17
N VAL A 162 32.69 -30.41 -11.12
CA VAL A 162 33.53 -29.44 -11.85
C VAL A 162 33.12 -28.03 -11.43
N SER A 163 34.08 -27.22 -10.99
CA SER A 163 33.87 -25.84 -10.56
C SER A 163 34.27 -24.82 -11.62
N LEU A 164 33.56 -23.70 -11.62
CA LEU A 164 33.74 -22.55 -12.50
C LEU A 164 33.85 -21.30 -11.64
N PRO A 165 34.91 -20.48 -11.74
CA PRO A 165 34.99 -19.24 -10.98
C PRO A 165 33.89 -18.27 -11.42
N LEU A 166 33.25 -17.64 -10.44
CA LEU A 166 32.34 -16.53 -10.66
C LEU A 166 33.15 -15.31 -11.11
N LEU A 167 32.88 -14.78 -12.31
CA LEU A 167 33.53 -13.58 -12.82
C LEU A 167 32.51 -12.44 -12.80
N GLY A 168 32.77 -11.42 -11.98
CA GLY A 168 31.95 -10.19 -11.92
C GLY A 168 31.36 -9.91 -10.53
N ASP A 169 31.48 -8.67 -10.10
CA ASP A 169 30.81 -8.12 -8.91
C ASP A 169 29.31 -8.06 -9.20
N THR A 170 28.54 -8.93 -8.57
CA THR A 170 27.08 -8.82 -8.59
C THR A 170 26.61 -8.28 -7.25
N GLU A 171 26.94 -7.01 -6.98
CA GLU A 171 26.06 -6.13 -6.18
C GLU A 171 24.74 -5.89 -6.94
N SER A 172 24.03 -6.96 -7.32
CA SER A 172 22.65 -6.84 -7.75
C SER A 172 21.79 -6.92 -6.50
N LYS A 173 21.31 -5.76 -6.09
CA LYS A 173 20.16 -5.57 -5.20
C LYS A 173 19.15 -6.72 -5.40
N ALA A 174 18.77 -7.34 -4.29
CA ALA A 174 17.77 -8.39 -4.12
C ALA A 174 16.86 -8.70 -5.33
N GLY A 175 16.85 -9.96 -5.77
CA GLY A 175 15.56 -10.61 -6.11
C GLY A 175 15.43 -11.45 -7.37
N LEU A 176 16.28 -11.30 -8.41
CA LEU A 176 16.08 -12.02 -9.68
C LEU A 176 17.15 -13.09 -9.91
N ARG A 177 16.81 -14.37 -9.68
CA ARG A 177 17.65 -15.50 -10.13
C ARG A 177 17.64 -15.51 -11.67
N ARG A 178 18.78 -15.20 -12.29
CA ARG A 178 18.96 -15.24 -13.75
C ARG A 178 19.04 -16.69 -14.24
N ARG A 179 18.49 -16.94 -15.43
CA ARG A 179 18.38 -18.30 -16.00
C ARG A 179 19.76 -18.90 -16.30
N THR A 180 19.85 -20.20 -16.05
CA THR A 180 20.89 -21.09 -16.56
C THR A 180 20.19 -22.18 -17.37
N ALA A 181 20.82 -22.61 -18.47
CA ALA A 181 20.32 -23.71 -19.28
C ALA A 181 21.41 -24.80 -19.41
N LEU A 182 21.00 -26.04 -19.19
CA LEU A 182 21.79 -27.24 -19.42
C LEU A 182 21.19 -28.02 -20.59
N VAL A 183 22.00 -28.33 -21.59
CA VAL A 183 21.60 -29.16 -22.73
C VAL A 183 22.67 -30.21 -23.02
N CYS A 184 22.26 -31.38 -23.49
CA CYS A 184 23.13 -32.47 -23.88
C CYS A 184 23.23 -32.54 -25.40
N ILE A 185 24.45 -32.62 -25.92
CA ILE A 185 24.75 -32.75 -27.34
C ILE A 185 25.36 -34.12 -27.58
N HIS A 186 24.78 -34.87 -28.51
CA HIS A 186 25.28 -36.16 -28.99
C HIS A 186 25.84 -36.02 -30.39
N CYS A 187 26.85 -36.82 -30.72
CA CYS A 187 27.29 -36.98 -32.10
C CYS A 187 26.22 -37.75 -32.88
N GLY A 188 25.87 -37.27 -34.08
CA GLY A 188 25.01 -37.99 -35.00
C GLY A 188 25.61 -39.32 -35.44
N ASP A 189 24.83 -40.40 -35.47
CA ASP A 189 25.24 -41.64 -36.14
C ASP A 189 24.58 -41.72 -37.52
N ALA A 190 25.26 -42.32 -38.51
CA ALA A 190 24.75 -42.56 -39.86
C ALA A 190 23.55 -43.53 -39.90
N THR A 191 23.24 -44.20 -38.79
CA THR A 191 22.07 -45.07 -38.66
C THR A 191 21.58 -45.01 -37.20
N PRO A 192 20.40 -44.45 -36.91
CA PRO A 192 19.89 -44.44 -35.54
C PRO A 192 19.58 -45.88 -35.12
N PRO A 193 19.95 -46.32 -33.89
CA PRO A 193 19.48 -47.59 -33.38
C PRO A 193 17.94 -47.56 -33.29
N PRO A 194 17.23 -48.66 -33.61
CA PRO A 194 15.77 -48.72 -33.71
C PRO A 194 15.03 -48.43 -32.39
N SER A 195 15.75 -48.21 -31.30
CA SER A 195 15.23 -47.93 -29.96
C SER A 195 15.50 -46.50 -29.45
N SER A 196 16.04 -45.60 -30.27
CA SER A 196 16.31 -44.24 -29.78
C SER A 196 15.03 -43.39 -29.77
N PRO A 197 14.56 -42.93 -28.60
CA PRO A 197 13.38 -42.07 -28.53
C PRO A 197 13.64 -40.76 -29.26
N GLU A 198 12.58 -40.27 -29.90
CA GLU A 198 12.49 -38.93 -30.48
C GLU A 198 13.07 -37.88 -29.52
N THR A 199 13.81 -36.91 -30.07
CA THR A 199 14.57 -35.87 -29.35
C THR A 199 13.82 -35.32 -28.14
N SER A 200 14.25 -35.68 -26.93
CA SER A 200 13.71 -35.16 -25.68
C SER A 200 14.17 -33.71 -25.43
N HIS A 201 13.38 -32.94 -24.68
CA HIS A 201 13.73 -31.57 -24.31
C HIS A 201 15.14 -31.48 -23.69
N GLY A 202 16.02 -30.70 -24.31
CA GLY A 202 17.40 -30.51 -23.86
C GLY A 202 18.39 -31.56 -24.37
N HIS A 203 18.00 -32.49 -25.24
CA HIS A 203 18.91 -33.43 -25.92
C HIS A 203 18.93 -33.20 -27.42
N PHE A 204 20.09 -32.82 -27.95
CA PHE A 204 20.30 -32.54 -29.35
C PHE A 204 21.29 -33.53 -29.97
N ARG A 205 21.10 -33.85 -31.25
CA ARG A 205 22.05 -34.63 -32.06
C ARG A 205 22.65 -33.70 -33.08
N LEU A 206 23.96 -33.48 -33.01
CA LEU A 206 24.65 -32.60 -33.93
C LEU A 206 25.23 -33.42 -35.10
N ASP A 207 25.29 -32.80 -36.27
CA ASP A 207 26.04 -33.34 -37.41
C ASP A 207 27.45 -33.78 -36.98
N PRO A 208 27.94 -34.97 -37.42
CA PRO A 208 29.22 -35.50 -36.96
C PRO A 208 30.42 -34.58 -37.24
N ILE A 209 30.39 -33.84 -38.36
CA ILE A 209 31.46 -32.91 -38.74
C ILE A 209 31.45 -31.73 -37.76
N LEU A 210 30.29 -31.10 -37.58
CA LEU A 210 30.17 -30.00 -36.63
C LEU A 210 30.49 -30.42 -35.19
N PHE A 211 30.06 -31.61 -34.77
CA PHE A 211 30.36 -32.14 -33.44
C PHE A 211 31.87 -32.29 -33.22
N LYS A 212 32.57 -32.85 -34.22
CA LYS A 212 34.04 -33.02 -34.18
C LYS A 212 34.75 -31.66 -34.13
N LEU A 213 34.27 -30.66 -34.87
CA LEU A 213 34.86 -29.33 -34.91
C LEU A 213 34.71 -28.58 -33.57
N LEU A 214 33.55 -28.69 -32.91
CA LEU A 214 33.29 -27.96 -31.67
C LEU A 214 33.90 -28.64 -30.43
N PHE A 215 33.85 -29.97 -30.37
CA PHE A 215 34.19 -30.71 -29.14
C PHE A 215 35.46 -31.56 -29.26
N GLY A 216 36.06 -31.58 -30.45
CA GLY A 216 37.29 -32.29 -30.75
C GLY A 216 37.08 -33.76 -31.13
N VAL A 217 38.15 -34.33 -31.70
CA VAL A 217 38.16 -35.69 -32.24
C VAL A 217 37.96 -36.75 -31.15
N GLU A 218 38.53 -36.53 -29.96
CA GLU A 218 38.42 -37.46 -28.83
C GLU A 218 36.96 -37.67 -28.39
N ALA A 219 36.19 -36.58 -28.27
CA ALA A 219 34.79 -36.65 -27.89
C ALA A 219 33.95 -37.37 -28.96
N ALA A 220 34.25 -37.12 -30.24
CA ALA A 220 33.57 -37.74 -31.37
C ALA A 220 33.85 -39.26 -31.44
N LEU A 221 35.12 -39.67 -31.34
CA LEU A 221 35.54 -41.07 -31.37
C LEU A 221 34.99 -41.86 -30.16
N ALA A 222 35.01 -41.26 -28.97
CA ALA A 222 34.45 -41.88 -27.77
C ALA A 222 32.91 -41.90 -27.76
N LYS A 223 32.25 -41.26 -28.76
CA LYS A 223 30.81 -40.98 -28.77
C LYS A 223 30.33 -40.45 -27.41
N SER A 224 31.13 -39.56 -26.83
CA SER A 224 30.92 -39.00 -25.49
C SER A 224 29.84 -37.93 -25.56
N PRO A 225 28.72 -38.03 -24.81
CA PRO A 225 27.76 -36.95 -24.73
C PRO A 225 28.41 -35.71 -24.11
N VAL A 226 28.21 -34.55 -24.74
CA VAL A 226 28.78 -33.28 -24.31
C VAL A 226 27.69 -32.44 -23.67
N ILE A 227 27.94 -31.99 -22.45
CA ILE A 227 27.03 -31.11 -21.72
C ILE A 227 27.40 -29.68 -22.07
N LEU A 228 26.47 -28.93 -22.64
CA LEU A 228 26.59 -27.49 -22.85
C LEU A 228 25.82 -26.77 -21.74
N CYS A 229 26.49 -25.91 -21.00
CA CYS A 229 25.92 -25.08 -19.96
C CYS A 229 26.05 -23.60 -20.30
N SER A 230 24.98 -22.85 -20.04
CA SER A 230 24.99 -21.40 -20.11
C SER A 230 25.00 -20.80 -18.71
N LEU A 231 25.84 -19.80 -18.53
CA LEU A 231 26.00 -19.08 -17.26
C LEU A 231 25.34 -17.70 -17.33
N PRO A 232 24.95 -17.11 -16.17
CA PRO A 232 24.35 -15.78 -16.15
C PRO A 232 25.29 -14.62 -16.54
N ASP A 233 26.59 -14.89 -16.65
CA ASP A 233 27.60 -13.94 -17.15
C ASP A 233 27.70 -13.94 -18.69
N GLY A 234 26.92 -14.80 -19.36
CA GLY A 234 26.87 -14.90 -20.82
C GLY A 234 27.83 -15.91 -21.44
N ARG A 235 28.64 -16.61 -20.65
CA ARG A 235 29.53 -17.66 -21.15
C ARG A 235 28.76 -18.95 -21.46
N LEU A 236 29.06 -19.52 -22.64
CA LEU A 236 28.66 -20.87 -23.04
C LEU A 236 29.84 -21.79 -22.80
N CYS A 237 29.67 -22.79 -21.95
CA CYS A 237 30.72 -23.72 -21.56
C CYS A 237 30.31 -25.15 -21.87
N PHE A 238 31.27 -26.02 -22.23
CA PHE A 238 31.00 -27.42 -22.56
C PHE A 238 31.87 -28.42 -21.79
N PHE A 239 31.31 -29.59 -21.49
CA PHE A 239 31.94 -30.67 -20.72
C PHE A 239 31.61 -32.05 -21.31
N PRO A 240 32.58 -32.79 -21.89
CA PRO A 240 32.39 -34.16 -22.35
C PRO A 240 32.29 -35.17 -21.19
N LEU A 241 31.13 -35.83 -21.05
CA LEU A 241 30.81 -36.62 -19.85
C LEU A 241 31.65 -37.91 -19.68
N ARG A 242 32.02 -38.57 -20.78
CA ARG A 242 32.73 -39.88 -20.75
C ARG A 242 34.24 -39.77 -20.93
N LEU A 243 34.80 -38.56 -21.07
CA LEU A 243 36.24 -38.40 -21.25
C LEU A 243 36.93 -38.22 -19.88
N PRO A 244 37.87 -39.10 -19.50
CA PRO A 244 38.60 -38.97 -18.24
C PRO A 244 39.51 -37.73 -18.26
N GLY A 245 39.54 -37.00 -17.14
CA GLY A 245 40.34 -35.76 -17.03
C GLY A 245 39.81 -34.57 -17.82
N SER A 246 38.60 -34.68 -18.38
CA SER A 246 37.94 -33.57 -19.06
C SER A 246 37.75 -32.38 -18.11
N ARG A 247 38.02 -31.19 -18.63
CA ARG A 247 37.76 -29.92 -17.95
C ARG A 247 36.68 -29.19 -18.71
N LEU A 248 35.91 -28.39 -17.99
CA LEU A 248 34.95 -27.50 -18.62
C LEU A 248 35.67 -26.43 -19.44
N ARG A 249 35.25 -26.23 -20.68
CA ARG A 249 35.86 -25.27 -21.63
C ARG A 249 34.82 -24.26 -22.07
N VAL A 250 35.22 -23.01 -22.31
CA VAL A 250 34.34 -21.98 -22.86
C VAL A 250 34.28 -22.17 -24.38
N LEU A 251 33.06 -22.31 -24.92
CA LEU A 251 32.79 -22.38 -26.35
C LEU A 251 32.69 -20.98 -26.96
N HIS A 252 31.94 -20.10 -26.33
CA HIS A 252 31.67 -18.73 -26.81
C HIS A 252 31.13 -17.86 -25.66
N SER A 253 31.15 -16.54 -25.81
CA SER A 253 30.63 -15.59 -24.82
C SER A 253 29.67 -14.60 -25.49
N LEU A 254 28.41 -14.58 -25.06
CA LEU A 254 27.42 -13.62 -25.58
C LEU A 254 27.55 -12.21 -24.97
N GLU A 255 28.39 -12.04 -23.93
CA GLU A 255 28.52 -10.79 -23.15
C GLU A 255 27.24 -10.34 -22.42
N GLN A 256 26.19 -11.16 -22.47
CA GLN A 256 24.90 -10.94 -21.84
C GLN A 256 24.33 -12.28 -21.34
N PRO A 257 23.47 -12.30 -20.30
CA PRO A 257 22.88 -13.53 -19.79
C PRO A 257 22.17 -14.32 -20.89
N VAL A 258 22.41 -15.63 -20.96
CA VAL A 258 21.78 -16.51 -21.97
C VAL A 258 20.39 -16.90 -21.52
N VAL A 259 19.39 -16.70 -22.38
CA VAL A 259 17.98 -16.99 -22.11
C VAL A 259 17.56 -18.34 -22.70
N PHE A 260 18.15 -18.73 -23.83
CA PHE A 260 17.79 -19.95 -24.53
C PHE A 260 18.98 -20.59 -25.25
N LEU A 261 19.00 -21.93 -25.25
CA LEU A 261 19.92 -22.79 -25.99
C LEU A 261 19.12 -23.85 -26.76
N GLY A 262 19.40 -24.00 -28.05
CA GLY A 262 18.73 -24.96 -28.91
C GLY A 262 19.61 -25.48 -30.04
N ALA A 263 19.06 -26.40 -30.84
CA ALA A 263 19.68 -26.89 -32.06
C ALA A 263 18.65 -26.95 -33.19
N SER A 264 19.08 -26.68 -34.42
CA SER A 264 18.24 -26.58 -35.62
C SER A 264 18.69 -27.57 -36.70
N VAL A 265 17.72 -28.12 -37.45
CA VAL A 265 17.89 -29.13 -38.50
C VAL A 265 17.86 -28.45 -39.87
N VAL A 266 18.88 -27.64 -40.19
CA VAL A 266 18.95 -26.95 -41.49
C VAL A 266 19.16 -27.97 -42.62
N MET A 267 18.37 -27.85 -43.69
CA MET A 267 18.08 -28.88 -44.69
C MET A 267 19.28 -29.34 -45.57
N GLU A 268 19.56 -30.64 -45.54
CA GLU A 268 19.72 -31.55 -46.70
C GLU A 268 19.00 -32.87 -46.34
N PRO A 269 18.56 -33.72 -47.30
CA PRO A 269 17.59 -34.81 -47.06
C PRO A 269 18.24 -36.05 -46.43
N GLY A 270 18.81 -35.86 -45.23
CA GLY A 270 19.41 -36.90 -44.39
C GLY A 270 18.70 -37.03 -43.02
N PRO A 271 19.00 -38.09 -42.26
CA PRO A 271 18.20 -38.48 -41.10
C PRO A 271 18.41 -37.59 -39.86
N GLY A 272 17.59 -36.56 -39.68
CA GLY A 272 17.27 -35.98 -38.35
C GLY A 272 18.42 -35.39 -37.52
N HIS A 273 19.57 -35.08 -38.12
CA HIS A 273 20.70 -34.45 -37.44
C HIS A 273 20.52 -32.93 -37.41
N SER A 274 20.80 -32.29 -36.27
CA SER A 274 20.88 -30.84 -36.17
C SER A 274 22.20 -30.36 -36.78
N TYR A 275 22.13 -29.46 -37.75
CA TYR A 275 23.30 -28.89 -38.43
C TYR A 275 23.77 -27.57 -37.80
N CYS A 276 23.05 -27.10 -36.77
CA CYS A 276 23.30 -25.82 -36.16
C CYS A 276 22.97 -25.80 -34.66
N LEU A 277 23.82 -25.17 -33.85
CA LEU A 277 23.51 -24.75 -32.48
C LEU A 277 23.13 -23.28 -32.43
N VAL A 278 22.14 -22.95 -31.61
CA VAL A 278 21.64 -21.58 -31.44
C VAL A 278 21.69 -21.19 -29.97
N ALA A 279 22.25 -20.02 -29.69
CA ALA A 279 22.21 -19.39 -28.38
C ALA A 279 21.59 -17.99 -28.49
N VAL A 280 20.70 -17.66 -27.55
CA VAL A 280 20.02 -16.36 -27.49
C VAL A 280 20.22 -15.76 -26.11
N GLY A 281 20.69 -14.51 -26.05
CA GLY A 281 20.82 -13.80 -24.78
C GLY A 281 19.77 -12.72 -24.55
N GLU A 282 19.73 -12.24 -23.32
CA GLU A 282 18.65 -11.44 -22.75
C GLU A 282 18.44 -10.10 -23.46
N GLN A 283 19.49 -9.41 -23.91
CA GLN A 283 19.34 -8.14 -24.64
C GLN A 283 19.20 -8.34 -26.16
N GLY A 284 19.05 -9.59 -26.63
CA GLY A 284 18.67 -9.90 -28.00
C GLY A 284 19.82 -10.32 -28.94
N ARG A 285 21.09 -10.36 -28.51
CA ARG A 285 22.13 -11.04 -29.31
C ARG A 285 21.83 -12.54 -29.47
N VAL A 286 22.02 -13.03 -30.69
CA VAL A 286 21.84 -14.42 -31.12
C VAL A 286 23.13 -14.89 -31.77
N VAL A 287 23.57 -16.10 -31.43
CA VAL A 287 24.75 -16.75 -32.02
C VAL A 287 24.31 -18.05 -32.65
N LEU A 288 24.61 -18.20 -33.93
CA LEU A 288 24.38 -19.38 -34.76
C LEU A 288 25.73 -20.07 -35.00
N ILE A 289 25.86 -21.33 -34.60
CA ILE A 289 27.10 -22.11 -34.80
C ILE A 289 26.81 -23.23 -35.79
N LYS A 290 27.47 -23.22 -36.94
CA LYS A 290 27.27 -24.18 -38.03
C LYS A 290 28.60 -24.61 -38.64
N SER A 291 28.60 -25.68 -39.44
CA SER A 291 29.77 -26.03 -40.26
C SER A 291 29.79 -25.16 -41.51
N GLU A 292 30.91 -24.50 -41.77
CA GLU A 292 31.18 -23.77 -43.01
C GLU A 292 32.27 -24.50 -43.79
N LYS A 293 32.12 -24.56 -45.11
CA LYS A 293 33.10 -25.16 -46.01
C LYS A 293 33.88 -24.03 -46.68
N GLU A 294 35.12 -23.82 -46.25
CA GLU A 294 36.04 -22.89 -46.90
C GLU A 294 37.18 -23.68 -47.55
N PHE A 295 37.36 -23.52 -48.87
CA PHE A 295 38.49 -24.06 -49.63
C PHE A 295 38.81 -25.56 -49.40
N GLY A 296 37.79 -26.38 -49.11
CA GLY A 296 37.93 -27.84 -48.97
C GLY A 296 38.13 -28.35 -47.54
N ASP A 297 38.33 -27.47 -46.55
CA ASP A 297 38.30 -27.82 -45.12
C ASP A 297 36.99 -27.33 -44.48
N SER A 298 36.49 -28.07 -43.49
CA SER A 298 35.27 -27.71 -42.77
C SER A 298 35.64 -27.03 -41.47
N LEU A 299 35.23 -25.77 -41.27
CA LEU A 299 35.43 -25.01 -40.04
C LEU A 299 34.10 -24.81 -39.30
N ALA A 300 34.15 -24.63 -37.99
CA ALA A 300 33.00 -24.15 -37.23
C ALA A 300 32.83 -22.64 -37.43
N GLY A 301 31.81 -22.25 -38.18
CA GLY A 301 31.41 -20.86 -38.40
C GLY A 301 30.51 -20.35 -37.29
N PHE A 302 30.78 -19.14 -36.81
CA PHE A 302 29.99 -18.44 -35.80
C PHE A 302 29.36 -17.21 -36.46
N THR A 303 28.04 -17.24 -36.66
CA THR A 303 27.28 -16.11 -37.19
C THR A 303 26.53 -15.42 -36.05
N GLU A 304 26.89 -14.17 -35.76
CA GLU A 304 26.21 -13.34 -34.77
C GLU A 304 25.10 -12.50 -35.42
N GLY A 305 24.01 -12.31 -34.68
CA GLY A 305 22.92 -11.43 -35.07
C GLY A 305 22.19 -10.87 -33.87
N CYS A 306 21.21 -10.00 -34.13
CA CYS A 306 20.46 -9.32 -33.09
C CYS A 306 18.96 -9.38 -33.37
N ILE A 307 18.18 -9.68 -32.34
CA ILE A 307 16.73 -9.52 -32.29
C ILE A 307 16.36 -8.43 -31.27
N PRO A 308 15.18 -7.81 -31.37
CA PRO A 308 14.69 -6.88 -30.36
C PRO A 308 14.70 -7.50 -28.95
N GLY A 309 15.41 -6.86 -28.01
CA GLY A 309 15.41 -7.23 -26.59
C GLY A 309 14.46 -6.35 -25.74
N PRO A 310 14.19 -6.73 -24.47
CA PRO A 310 14.71 -7.91 -23.79
C PRO A 310 13.96 -9.20 -24.18
N VAL A 311 14.70 -10.30 -24.34
CA VAL A 311 14.16 -11.63 -24.65
C VAL A 311 13.80 -12.34 -23.36
N VAL A 312 12.57 -12.80 -23.25
CA VAL A 312 12.02 -13.46 -22.06
C VAL A 312 12.13 -14.97 -22.16
N CYS A 313 11.85 -15.58 -23.32
CA CYS A 313 11.97 -17.03 -23.54
C CYS A 313 12.11 -17.35 -25.03
N GLY A 314 12.58 -18.55 -25.34
CA GLY A 314 12.79 -19.03 -26.71
C GLY A 314 12.47 -20.51 -26.87
N CYS A 315 12.18 -20.93 -28.10
CA CYS A 315 12.17 -22.33 -28.52
C CYS A 315 12.56 -22.44 -30.00
N VAL A 316 13.04 -23.61 -30.42
CA VAL A 316 13.40 -23.90 -31.81
C VAL A 316 12.53 -25.04 -32.32
N ASP A 317 12.01 -24.88 -33.54
CA ASP A 317 11.28 -25.88 -34.30
C ASP A 317 11.93 -26.03 -35.67
N GLU A 318 12.50 -27.20 -35.97
CA GLU A 318 13.22 -27.52 -37.22
C GLU A 318 14.18 -26.39 -37.65
N ASN A 319 13.73 -25.45 -38.48
CA ASN A 319 14.48 -24.33 -39.05
C ASN A 319 14.13 -22.95 -38.48
N ASN A 320 13.20 -22.87 -37.54
CA ASN A 320 12.67 -21.60 -37.04
C ASN A 320 12.97 -21.44 -35.55
N LEU A 321 13.55 -20.29 -35.19
CA LEU A 321 13.68 -19.83 -33.82
C LEU A 321 12.48 -18.94 -33.48
N TYR A 322 11.76 -19.28 -32.41
CA TYR A 322 10.73 -18.44 -31.82
C TYR A 322 11.25 -17.81 -30.54
N CYS A 323 11.10 -16.49 -30.40
CA CYS A 323 11.54 -15.75 -29.21
C CYS A 323 10.45 -14.79 -28.75
N SER A 324 10.12 -14.82 -27.46
CA SER A 324 9.22 -13.82 -26.86
C SER A 324 10.03 -12.68 -26.26
N THR A 325 9.65 -11.44 -26.54
CA THR A 325 10.16 -10.23 -25.87
C THR A 325 9.24 -9.76 -24.73
N GLY A 326 8.18 -10.51 -24.46
CA GLY A 326 7.09 -10.11 -23.57
C GLY A 326 6.11 -9.10 -24.20
N SER A 327 6.57 -8.22 -25.10
CA SER A 327 5.71 -7.35 -25.91
C SER A 327 5.22 -8.04 -27.18
N ASP A 328 6.02 -8.94 -27.75
CA ASP A 328 5.70 -9.66 -28.97
C ASP A 328 6.39 -11.04 -29.02
N LEU A 329 5.94 -11.89 -29.94
CA LEU A 329 6.52 -13.19 -30.27
C LEU A 329 7.12 -13.08 -31.67
N LEU A 330 8.42 -13.29 -31.75
CA LEU A 330 9.22 -13.16 -32.96
C LEU A 330 9.54 -14.53 -33.54
N LYS A 331 9.53 -14.63 -34.88
CA LYS A 331 9.98 -15.79 -35.65
C LYS A 331 11.22 -15.41 -36.46
N LEU A 332 12.28 -16.21 -36.35
CA LEU A 332 13.51 -16.05 -37.12
C LEU A 332 13.79 -17.34 -37.90
N ASP A 333 13.98 -17.22 -39.21
CA ASP A 333 14.36 -18.33 -40.09
C ASP A 333 15.87 -18.55 -40.04
N LEU A 334 16.29 -19.77 -39.69
CA LEU A 334 17.68 -20.19 -39.52
C LEU A 334 18.26 -20.81 -40.80
N SER A 335 17.44 -21.04 -41.84
CA SER A 335 17.84 -21.75 -43.05
C SER A 335 18.61 -20.89 -44.07
N LYS A 336 18.35 -19.57 -44.13
CA LYS A 336 18.82 -18.67 -45.20
C LYS A 336 20.05 -17.84 -44.81
N GLY A 337 21.11 -18.53 -44.39
CA GLY A 337 22.44 -17.96 -44.13
C GLY A 337 23.53 -18.45 -45.10
N SER A 338 23.17 -19.10 -46.21
CA SER A 338 24.08 -19.55 -47.26
C SER A 338 23.98 -18.65 -48.50
N VAL A 339 25.14 -18.42 -49.11
CA VAL A 339 25.47 -17.50 -50.20
C VAL A 339 24.42 -17.45 -51.31
N ARG A 340 23.93 -16.25 -51.65
CA ARG A 340 23.33 -15.99 -52.96
C ARG A 340 24.47 -15.82 -53.97
N GLU A 341 24.87 -16.90 -54.64
CA GLU A 341 25.57 -16.77 -55.92
C GLU A 341 24.55 -16.30 -56.95
N GLY A 342 24.68 -15.07 -57.44
CA GLY A 342 23.82 -14.58 -58.51
C GLY A 342 23.78 -13.07 -58.70
N LYS A 343 24.77 -12.58 -59.45
CA LYS A 343 24.91 -11.30 -60.17
C LYS A 343 25.31 -10.04 -59.38
N GLU A 344 26.51 -9.61 -59.75
CA GLU A 344 27.23 -8.37 -59.49
C GLU A 344 26.34 -7.12 -59.56
N GLU A 345 26.43 -6.29 -58.52
CA GLU A 345 26.47 -4.84 -58.67
C GLU A 345 27.42 -4.29 -57.60
N GLU A 346 28.55 -3.75 -58.08
CA GLU A 346 29.60 -3.13 -57.28
C GLU A 346 29.06 -1.87 -56.58
N THR A 347 29.20 -1.80 -55.25
CA THR A 347 29.77 -0.62 -54.55
C THR A 347 29.84 -0.83 -53.03
N SER A 348 31.08 -0.86 -52.54
CA SER A 348 31.56 -0.40 -51.22
C SER A 348 31.03 -1.04 -49.91
N SER A 349 32.01 -1.63 -49.21
CA SER A 349 32.15 -1.87 -47.77
C SER A 349 31.67 -3.22 -47.19
N ASN A 350 32.65 -3.95 -46.66
CA ASN A 350 32.57 -5.17 -45.87
C ASN A 350 31.29 -5.28 -45.02
N THR A 351 30.33 -6.09 -45.47
CA THR A 351 29.14 -6.40 -44.68
C THR A 351 29.10 -7.91 -44.44
N ALA A 352 29.33 -8.27 -43.17
CA ALA A 352 29.21 -9.63 -42.68
C ALA A 352 27.81 -10.19 -43.00
N THR A 353 27.77 -11.48 -43.30
CA THR A 353 26.56 -12.29 -43.53
C THR A 353 25.66 -12.32 -42.29
N GLY A 354 24.92 -11.25 -42.04
CA GLY A 354 24.04 -11.10 -40.87
C GLY A 354 22.76 -11.95 -40.95
N LEU A 355 22.24 -12.36 -39.79
CA LEU A 355 20.92 -12.99 -39.68
C LEU A 355 19.80 -12.06 -40.19
N GLN A 356 18.77 -12.64 -40.82
CA GLN A 356 17.63 -11.87 -41.32
C GLN A 356 16.86 -11.16 -40.19
N SER A 357 16.13 -10.10 -40.54
CA SER A 357 15.25 -9.42 -39.59
C SER A 357 14.13 -10.36 -39.10
N PRO A 358 13.87 -10.45 -37.79
CA PRO A 358 12.81 -11.30 -37.25
C PRO A 358 11.43 -10.85 -37.71
N THR A 359 10.52 -11.82 -37.92
CA THR A 359 9.11 -11.56 -38.26
C THR A 359 8.25 -11.55 -37.00
N SER A 360 7.47 -10.49 -36.81
CA SER A 360 6.48 -10.39 -35.73
C SER A 360 5.29 -11.32 -35.95
N LEU A 361 4.93 -12.09 -34.93
CA LEU A 361 3.73 -12.94 -34.90
C LEU A 361 2.53 -12.26 -34.21
N ASN A 362 2.72 -11.05 -33.66
CA ASN A 362 1.70 -10.25 -32.96
C ASN A 362 1.06 -10.97 -31.77
N VAL A 363 1.84 -11.75 -31.02
CA VAL A 363 1.39 -12.42 -29.79
C VAL A 363 2.18 -11.87 -28.61
N CYS A 364 1.51 -11.19 -27.70
CA CYS A 364 2.15 -10.51 -26.57
C CYS A 364 2.02 -11.29 -25.26
N ARG A 365 2.77 -10.87 -24.24
CA ARG A 365 2.70 -11.33 -22.85
C ARG A 365 3.12 -12.77 -22.61
N VAL A 366 3.90 -13.34 -23.50
CA VAL A 366 4.39 -14.72 -23.39
C VAL A 366 5.65 -14.78 -22.50
N THR A 367 5.64 -15.62 -21.46
CA THR A 367 6.74 -15.75 -20.48
C THR A 367 7.49 -17.07 -20.54
N ALA A 368 6.86 -18.12 -21.06
CA ALA A 368 7.47 -19.40 -21.36
C ALA A 368 6.83 -19.98 -22.63
N ILE A 369 7.63 -20.66 -23.47
CA ILE A 369 7.18 -21.31 -24.70
C ILE A 369 7.81 -22.68 -24.89
N THR A 370 7.08 -23.57 -25.54
CA THR A 370 7.58 -24.87 -26.00
C THR A 370 6.86 -25.29 -27.28
N VAL A 371 7.53 -26.10 -28.11
CA VAL A 371 6.99 -26.61 -29.37
C VAL A 371 6.20 -27.88 -29.10
N SER A 372 5.00 -27.99 -29.67
CA SER A 372 4.16 -29.18 -29.54
C SER A 372 4.75 -30.39 -30.27
N THR A 373 4.77 -31.54 -29.60
CA THR A 373 5.14 -32.83 -30.20
C THR A 373 4.01 -33.43 -31.04
N HIS A 374 2.76 -32.99 -30.85
CA HIS A 374 1.62 -33.41 -31.65
C HIS A 374 1.56 -32.61 -32.95
N LYS A 375 2.25 -33.08 -33.99
CA LYS A 375 2.14 -32.52 -35.35
C LYS A 375 0.84 -32.99 -36.01
N THR A 376 -0.23 -32.20 -35.91
CA THR A 376 -1.35 -32.31 -36.86
C THR A 376 -0.85 -31.84 -38.23
N THR A 377 -1.02 -32.66 -39.27
CA THR A 377 -0.47 -32.49 -40.63
C THR A 377 -0.31 -31.02 -41.05
N GLY A 378 0.94 -30.55 -41.06
CA GLY A 378 1.36 -29.25 -41.62
C GLY A 378 1.28 -28.03 -40.69
N VAL A 379 0.56 -28.07 -39.56
CA VAL A 379 0.37 -26.88 -38.69
C VAL A 379 1.33 -26.92 -37.50
N ILE A 380 2.20 -25.92 -37.39
CA ILE A 380 3.08 -25.77 -36.21
C ILE A 380 2.23 -25.24 -35.04
N GLU A 381 2.26 -25.96 -33.93
CA GLU A 381 1.57 -25.58 -32.70
C GLU A 381 2.58 -25.30 -31.58
N LEU A 382 2.50 -24.12 -30.99
CA LEU A 382 3.29 -23.74 -29.82
C LEU A 382 2.39 -23.72 -28.59
N LEU A 383 2.90 -24.19 -27.45
CA LEU A 383 2.29 -23.97 -26.15
C LEU A 383 3.05 -22.85 -25.44
N ALA A 384 2.30 -21.89 -24.92
CA ALA A 384 2.82 -20.71 -24.26
C ALA A 384 2.16 -20.48 -22.90
N LEU A 385 2.92 -19.99 -21.94
CA LEU A 385 2.40 -19.43 -20.70
C LEU A 385 2.45 -17.92 -20.77
N SER A 386 1.37 -17.25 -20.36
CA SER A 386 1.34 -15.79 -20.31
C SER A 386 1.82 -15.21 -18.96
N VAL A 387 2.07 -13.90 -18.91
CA VAL A 387 2.35 -13.15 -17.66
C VAL A 387 1.22 -13.25 -16.62
N ARG A 388 0.02 -13.67 -17.01
CA ARG A 388 -1.11 -13.92 -16.10
C ARG A 388 -1.19 -15.38 -15.65
N GLY A 389 -0.23 -16.20 -16.04
CA GLY A 389 -0.25 -17.66 -15.86
C GLY A 389 -1.35 -18.35 -16.66
N GLN A 390 -1.83 -17.74 -17.75
CA GLN A 390 -2.74 -18.43 -18.68
C GLN A 390 -1.94 -19.30 -19.64
N LEU A 391 -2.31 -20.58 -19.72
CA LEU A 391 -1.81 -21.50 -20.75
C LEU A 391 -2.54 -21.24 -22.07
N GLN A 392 -1.77 -21.03 -23.12
CA GLN A 392 -2.25 -20.66 -24.45
C GLN A 392 -1.68 -21.61 -25.50
N LYS A 393 -2.51 -22.04 -26.44
CA LYS A 393 -2.12 -22.72 -27.66
C LYS A 393 -2.05 -21.72 -28.80
N ILE A 394 -0.90 -21.63 -29.44
CA ILE A 394 -0.64 -20.74 -30.57
C ILE A 394 -0.47 -21.59 -31.82
N SER A 395 -1.39 -21.48 -32.76
CA SER A 395 -1.33 -22.17 -34.06
C SER A 395 -0.81 -21.22 -35.13
N LEU A 396 0.28 -21.63 -35.81
CA LEU A 396 0.93 -20.84 -36.85
C LEU A 396 0.38 -21.21 -38.25
N PRO A 397 0.14 -20.23 -39.13
CA PRO A 397 -0.33 -20.50 -40.49
C PRO A 397 0.77 -21.13 -41.34
N VAL A 398 0.43 -22.17 -42.09
CA VAL A 398 1.32 -22.84 -43.05
C VAL A 398 1.52 -21.93 -44.27
N ARG A 399 2.76 -21.53 -44.54
CA ARG A 399 3.13 -20.92 -45.84
C ARG A 399 3.78 -22.01 -46.68
N THR A 400 3.03 -22.58 -47.61
CA THR A 400 3.57 -23.51 -48.61
C THR A 400 4.37 -22.70 -49.64
N GLU A 401 5.70 -22.87 -49.69
CA GLU A 401 6.58 -22.12 -50.62
C GLU A 401 6.55 -22.61 -52.08
N ASP A 402 5.81 -23.69 -52.43
CA ASP A 402 5.79 -24.28 -53.79
C ASP A 402 4.45 -24.18 -54.55
N ALA A 403 3.65 -23.16 -54.28
CA ALA A 403 2.59 -22.77 -55.21
C ALA A 403 2.92 -21.38 -55.74
N LEU A 404 3.38 -21.33 -57.00
CA LEU A 404 3.47 -20.14 -57.83
C LEU A 404 2.32 -19.20 -57.46
N ALA A 405 2.65 -18.11 -56.74
CA ALA A 405 1.68 -17.32 -56.00
C ALA A 405 0.43 -17.08 -56.87
N PRO A 406 -0.74 -17.65 -56.55
CA PRO A 406 -1.91 -17.40 -57.35
C PRO A 406 -2.16 -15.91 -57.19
N LYS A 407 -2.11 -15.16 -58.30
CA LYS A 407 -2.46 -13.74 -58.32
C LYS A 407 -3.82 -13.61 -57.63
N MET A 408 -3.77 -13.16 -56.38
CA MET A 408 -4.91 -13.10 -55.50
C MET A 408 -5.91 -12.15 -56.16
N PRO A 409 -7.16 -12.58 -56.42
CA PRO A 409 -8.12 -11.75 -57.15
C PRO A 409 -8.33 -10.43 -56.39
N SER A 410 -8.34 -9.30 -57.11
CA SER A 410 -8.37 -7.93 -56.54
C SER A 410 -9.53 -7.69 -55.56
N THR A 411 -10.62 -8.44 -55.71
CA THR A 411 -11.77 -8.45 -54.81
C THR A 411 -11.47 -9.04 -53.42
N GLN A 412 -10.55 -10.00 -53.34
CA GLN A 412 -10.10 -10.61 -52.08
C GLN A 412 -9.05 -9.72 -51.38
N MET A 413 -8.22 -9.03 -52.16
CA MET A 413 -7.31 -7.98 -51.66
C MET A 413 -8.11 -6.81 -51.04
N GLY A 414 -9.19 -6.36 -51.70
CA GLY A 414 -10.06 -5.30 -51.18
C GLY A 414 -10.81 -5.68 -49.88
N ARG A 415 -11.17 -6.95 -49.70
CA ARG A 415 -11.74 -7.45 -48.43
C ARG A 415 -10.69 -7.53 -47.33
N ASN A 416 -9.50 -8.05 -47.61
CA ASN A 416 -8.41 -8.09 -46.63
C ASN A 416 -7.97 -6.70 -46.16
N VAL A 417 -7.90 -5.71 -47.07
CA VAL A 417 -7.60 -4.31 -46.71
C VAL A 417 -8.71 -3.74 -45.82
N ARG A 418 -9.98 -4.02 -46.13
CA ARG A 418 -11.11 -3.59 -45.29
C ARG A 418 -11.06 -4.23 -43.90
N ASP A 419 -10.77 -5.53 -43.82
CA ASP A 419 -10.65 -6.27 -42.56
C ASP A 419 -9.42 -5.85 -41.74
N LEU A 420 -8.35 -5.41 -42.42
CA LEU A 420 -7.18 -4.84 -41.76
C LEU A 420 -7.50 -3.47 -41.17
N LEU A 421 -8.17 -2.60 -41.93
CA LEU A 421 -8.57 -1.27 -41.47
C LEU A 421 -9.60 -1.35 -40.34
N SER A 422 -10.53 -2.32 -40.37
CA SER A 422 -11.45 -2.55 -39.26
C SER A 422 -10.71 -3.05 -38.01
N ALA A 423 -9.77 -4.00 -38.16
CA ALA A 423 -8.95 -4.48 -37.05
C ALA A 423 -8.07 -3.37 -36.44
N ILE A 424 -7.49 -2.48 -37.27
CA ILE A 424 -6.76 -1.30 -36.79
C ILE A 424 -7.70 -0.36 -36.04
N GLY A 425 -8.89 -0.12 -36.58
CA GLY A 425 -9.94 0.67 -35.91
C GLY A 425 -10.31 0.10 -34.55
N ASP A 426 -10.44 -1.22 -34.43
CA ASP A 426 -10.77 -1.90 -33.17
C ASP A 426 -9.61 -1.87 -32.17
N VAL A 427 -8.37 -2.03 -32.63
CA VAL A 427 -7.17 -1.85 -31.77
C VAL A 427 -7.07 -0.40 -31.29
N CYS A 428 -7.28 0.59 -32.16
CA CYS A 428 -7.29 2.00 -31.78
C CYS A 428 -8.40 2.32 -30.76
N LYS A 429 -9.60 1.77 -30.92
CA LYS A 429 -10.68 1.91 -29.93
C LYS A 429 -10.29 1.31 -28.58
N ARG A 430 -9.75 0.08 -28.56
CA ARG A 430 -9.27 -0.57 -27.32
C ARG A 430 -8.12 0.21 -26.67
N ALA A 431 -7.18 0.70 -27.46
CA ALA A 431 -6.08 1.54 -26.98
C ALA A 431 -6.58 2.87 -26.40
N SER A 432 -7.61 3.48 -27.00
CA SER A 432 -8.26 4.68 -26.48
C SER A 432 -8.96 4.43 -25.14
N VAL A 433 -9.69 3.30 -25.02
CA VAL A 433 -10.29 2.88 -23.75
C VAL A 433 -9.22 2.66 -22.68
N LEU A 434 -8.12 1.99 -23.02
CA LEU A 434 -7.00 1.77 -22.11
C LEU A 434 -6.32 3.10 -21.69
N LYS A 435 -6.10 4.02 -22.64
CA LYS A 435 -5.59 5.37 -22.36
C LYS A 435 -6.51 6.12 -21.40
N GLY A 436 -7.83 6.00 -21.58
CA GLY A 436 -8.84 6.52 -20.65
C GLY A 436 -8.69 5.94 -19.24
N ALA A 437 -8.54 4.61 -19.14
CA ALA A 437 -8.35 3.92 -17.87
C ALA A 437 -7.02 4.26 -17.17
N ILE A 438 -5.94 4.47 -17.92
CA ILE A 438 -4.66 4.92 -17.36
C ILE A 438 -4.78 6.36 -16.85
N LYS A 439 -5.45 7.24 -17.63
CA LYS A 439 -5.67 8.63 -17.23
C LYS A 439 -6.51 8.70 -15.94
N SER A 440 -7.56 7.88 -15.81
CA SER A 440 -8.37 7.84 -14.59
C SER A 440 -7.57 7.31 -13.40
N LYS A 441 -6.80 6.22 -13.55
CA LYS A 441 -5.93 5.70 -12.48
C LYS A 441 -4.87 6.70 -12.03
N ASN A 442 -4.23 7.40 -12.97
CA ASN A 442 -3.27 8.45 -12.64
C ASN A 442 -3.91 9.60 -11.88
N GLN A 443 -5.17 9.94 -12.18
CA GLN A 443 -5.89 10.97 -11.44
C GLN A 443 -6.22 10.52 -10.01
N ILE A 444 -6.63 9.27 -9.82
CA ILE A 444 -6.84 8.66 -8.49
C ILE A 444 -5.54 8.68 -7.68
N LEU A 445 -4.41 8.30 -8.28
CA LEU A 445 -3.11 8.31 -7.62
C LEU A 445 -2.69 9.73 -7.18
N ARG A 446 -2.94 10.75 -8.02
CA ARG A 446 -2.67 12.14 -7.62
C ARG A 446 -3.50 12.57 -6.43
N HIS A 447 -4.80 12.23 -6.42
CA HIS A 447 -5.68 12.57 -5.30
C HIS A 447 -5.28 11.82 -4.03
N LEU A 448 -4.94 10.53 -4.13
CA LEU A 448 -4.43 9.76 -2.99
C LEU A 448 -3.14 10.37 -2.41
N ASN A 449 -2.23 10.83 -3.26
CA ASN A 449 -1.02 11.51 -2.83
C ASN A 449 -1.33 12.83 -2.10
N GLN A 450 -2.33 13.61 -2.56
CA GLN A 450 -2.80 14.80 -1.86
C GLN A 450 -3.36 14.45 -0.47
N VAL A 451 -4.21 13.42 -0.38
CA VAL A 451 -4.78 12.94 0.89
C VAL A 451 -3.69 12.50 1.87
N LEU A 452 -2.66 11.79 1.40
CA LEU A 452 -1.52 11.41 2.22
C LEU A 452 -0.76 12.63 2.76
N ASN A 453 -0.49 13.63 1.92
CA ASN A 453 0.19 14.85 2.34
C ASN A 453 -0.63 15.63 3.38
N ILE A 454 -1.95 15.75 3.19
CA ILE A 454 -2.86 16.33 4.19
C ILE A 454 -2.81 15.51 5.48
N SER A 455 -2.82 14.19 5.38
CA SER A 455 -2.74 13.30 6.55
C SER A 455 -1.46 13.51 7.34
N PHE A 456 -0.32 13.66 6.65
CA PHE A 456 0.95 14.00 7.29
C PHE A 456 0.88 15.36 7.99
N LEU A 457 0.31 16.40 7.36
CA LEU A 457 0.15 17.72 8.00
C LEU A 457 -0.67 17.66 9.30
N LEU A 458 -1.65 16.74 9.39
CA LEU A 458 -2.46 16.57 10.59
C LEU A 458 -1.74 15.78 11.69
N VAL A 459 -0.86 14.85 11.33
CA VAL A 459 -0.16 13.95 12.27
C VAL A 459 1.16 14.52 12.79
N THR A 460 1.91 15.28 11.99
CA THR A 460 3.30 15.69 12.32
C THR A 460 3.44 16.63 13.53
N ASN A 461 2.32 17.12 14.09
CA ASN A 461 2.34 18.11 15.17
C ASN A 461 1.86 17.56 16.52
N THR A 462 1.76 16.24 16.68
CA THR A 462 1.42 15.61 17.98
C THR A 462 2.66 15.18 18.79
N ASN A 463 3.86 15.19 18.20
CA ASN A 463 5.02 14.48 18.76
C ASN A 463 6.25 15.36 19.10
N THR A 464 6.17 16.68 18.96
CA THR A 464 7.30 17.58 19.29
C THR A 464 7.04 18.31 20.61
N GLU A 465 7.35 17.64 21.72
CA GLU A 465 7.65 18.28 23.00
C GLU A 465 9.06 18.90 22.95
N GLU A 466 9.33 19.86 22.07
CA GLU A 466 10.57 20.64 22.16
C GLU A 466 10.29 22.11 21.87
N HIS A 467 10.85 22.94 22.74
CA HIS A 467 10.64 24.35 22.91
C HIS A 467 10.84 25.20 21.62
N LEU A 468 10.05 26.28 21.55
CA LEU A 468 10.21 27.52 20.76
C LEU A 468 9.52 27.59 19.38
N THR A 469 8.69 28.62 19.26
CA THR A 469 7.78 29.01 18.17
C THR A 469 6.57 28.09 17.96
N ILE A 470 5.40 28.57 18.41
CA ILE A 470 4.10 27.98 18.09
C ILE A 470 3.95 28.06 16.56
N GLN A 471 4.35 27.01 15.86
CA GLN A 471 4.03 26.87 14.44
C GLN A 471 2.53 26.61 14.36
N GLU A 472 1.76 27.62 13.99
CA GLU A 472 0.30 27.53 13.88
C GLU A 472 -0.08 26.35 12.98
N LYS A 473 -0.97 25.47 13.47
CA LYS A 473 -1.51 24.36 12.67
C LYS A 473 -2.17 24.94 11.42
N LEU A 474 -1.69 24.51 10.24
CA LEU A 474 -2.18 24.95 8.94
C LEU A 474 -3.64 24.52 8.67
N ILE A 475 -4.13 23.48 9.34
CA ILE A 475 -5.56 23.13 9.33
C ILE A 475 -6.00 23.07 10.80
N ARG A 476 -6.97 23.92 11.17
CA ARG A 476 -7.43 24.03 12.55
C ARG A 476 -8.94 24.23 12.62
N CYS A 477 -9.58 23.73 13.66
CA CYS A 477 -10.96 24.06 13.99
C CYS A 477 -10.97 25.05 15.16
N HIS A 478 -11.79 26.08 15.14
CA HIS A 478 -11.99 26.96 16.30
C HIS A 478 -13.47 27.16 16.57
N GLY A 479 -13.83 27.34 17.85
CA GLY A 479 -15.23 27.42 18.27
C GLY A 479 -15.64 28.83 18.64
N THR A 480 -16.92 29.17 18.45
CA THR A 480 -17.57 30.30 19.11
C THR A 480 -18.88 29.87 19.75
N THR A 481 -19.18 30.34 20.96
CA THR A 481 -20.46 30.02 21.62
C THR A 481 -21.46 31.17 21.49
N SER A 482 -22.71 30.86 21.22
CA SER A 482 -23.79 31.85 21.14
C SER A 482 -25.10 31.28 21.68
N TRP A 483 -25.90 32.14 22.30
CA TRP A 483 -27.25 31.79 22.73
C TRP A 483 -28.26 32.11 21.63
N SER A 484 -29.16 31.18 21.36
CA SER A 484 -30.26 31.37 20.42
C SER A 484 -31.59 31.00 21.07
N ARG A 485 -32.66 31.69 20.69
CA ARG A 485 -34.03 31.37 21.11
C ARG A 485 -34.83 30.85 19.93
N LEU A 486 -35.14 29.55 19.93
CA LEU A 486 -36.01 28.93 18.93
C LEU A 486 -37.27 28.40 19.63
N LEU A 487 -38.46 28.78 19.13
CA LEU A 487 -39.74 28.31 19.65
C LEU A 487 -39.90 28.43 21.19
N GLN A 488 -39.45 29.57 21.76
CA GLN A 488 -39.44 29.85 23.21
C GLN A 488 -38.48 29.00 24.07
N ARG A 489 -37.59 28.21 23.46
CA ARG A 489 -36.50 27.54 24.18
C ARG A 489 -35.17 28.23 23.88
N ASP A 490 -34.48 28.61 24.94
CA ASP A 490 -33.12 29.13 24.86
C ASP A 490 -32.16 27.94 24.77
N SER A 491 -31.29 27.93 23.76
CA SER A 491 -30.25 26.92 23.56
C SER A 491 -28.89 27.57 23.33
N LEU A 492 -27.85 26.97 23.91
CA LEU A 492 -26.47 27.31 23.67
C LEU A 492 -25.99 26.55 22.44
N ASN A 493 -25.55 27.30 21.43
CA ASN A 493 -24.97 26.75 20.22
C ASN A 493 -23.44 26.96 20.21
N LEU A 494 -22.71 25.94 19.78
CA LEU A 494 -21.29 26.01 19.47
C LEU A 494 -21.14 26.04 17.95
N THR A 495 -20.64 27.16 17.46
CA THR A 495 -20.27 27.35 16.07
C THR A 495 -18.81 26.95 15.89
N CYS A 496 -18.56 25.84 15.20
CA CYS A 496 -17.22 25.35 14.87
C CYS A 496 -16.83 25.82 13.47
N VAL A 497 -15.68 26.48 13.36
CA VAL A 497 -15.11 27.00 12.12
C VAL A 497 -13.84 26.22 11.79
N LEU A 498 -13.90 25.42 10.73
CA LEU A 498 -12.74 24.75 10.14
C LEU A 498 -12.01 25.73 9.20
N ASP A 499 -10.75 26.00 9.49
CA ASP A 499 -9.88 26.93 8.76
C ASP A 499 -8.79 26.13 8.03
N ASN A 500 -8.75 26.24 6.70
CA ASN A 500 -7.75 25.60 5.86
C ASN A 500 -6.72 26.63 5.40
N SER A 501 -5.67 26.85 6.19
CA SER A 501 -4.51 27.66 5.83
C SER A 501 -3.41 26.84 5.13
N SER A 502 -3.68 25.59 4.74
CA SER A 502 -2.74 24.72 4.04
C SER A 502 -2.70 25.02 2.52
N PRO A 503 -1.64 24.64 1.80
CA PRO A 503 -1.58 24.79 0.34
C PRO A 503 -2.43 23.75 -0.42
N TYR A 504 -3.11 22.84 0.29
CA TYR A 504 -3.89 21.77 -0.31
C TYR A 504 -5.39 22.08 -0.27
N VAL A 505 -6.11 21.62 -1.29
CA VAL A 505 -7.58 21.70 -1.35
C VAL A 505 -8.16 20.47 -0.66
N LEU A 506 -9.08 20.67 0.28
CA LEU A 506 -9.88 19.57 0.84
C LEU A 506 -11.04 19.31 -0.10
N GLU A 507 -10.87 18.39 -1.05
CA GLU A 507 -11.91 18.05 -2.03
C GLU A 507 -12.95 17.05 -1.47
N ARG A 508 -13.87 16.60 -2.33
CA ARG A 508 -14.91 15.62 -1.99
C ARG A 508 -14.30 14.34 -1.43
N GLY A 509 -14.84 13.86 -0.31
CA GLY A 509 -14.38 12.65 0.38
C GLY A 509 -13.95 12.91 1.82
N TRP A 510 -13.56 14.14 2.13
CA TRP A 510 -13.34 14.60 3.50
C TRP A 510 -14.65 14.89 4.22
N THR A 511 -14.71 14.58 5.50
CA THR A 511 -15.85 14.83 6.39
C THR A 511 -15.33 15.32 7.73
N LEU A 512 -15.79 16.50 8.14
CA LEU A 512 -15.54 17.03 9.49
C LEU A 512 -16.47 16.32 10.47
N SER A 513 -15.87 15.62 11.43
CA SER A 513 -16.57 14.91 12.49
C SER A 513 -16.31 15.60 13.80
N ILE A 514 -17.38 15.95 14.51
CA ILE A 514 -17.32 16.63 15.81
C ILE A 514 -18.05 15.76 16.81
N THR A 515 -17.33 15.28 17.82
CA THR A 515 -17.87 14.43 18.86
C THR A 515 -17.85 15.18 20.18
N ALA A 516 -19.03 15.35 20.75
CA ALA A 516 -19.27 16.28 21.85
C ALA A 516 -19.54 15.48 23.13
N PHE A 517 -18.68 15.66 24.13
CA PHE A 517 -18.65 14.90 25.39
C PHE A 517 -18.87 15.85 26.58
N PRO A 518 -19.96 15.71 27.33
CA PRO A 518 -20.05 16.37 28.62
C PRO A 518 -19.05 15.71 29.58
N LEU A 519 -18.13 16.49 30.17
CA LEU A 519 -17.17 15.99 31.18
C LEU A 519 -17.87 15.59 32.50
N SER A 520 -19.19 15.77 32.58
CA SER A 520 -20.08 15.42 33.69
C SER A 520 -20.55 13.95 33.70
N CYS A 521 -20.10 13.10 32.77
CA CYS A 521 -20.44 11.67 32.74
C CYS A 521 -19.18 10.80 32.78
N PRO A 522 -19.03 9.85 33.73
CA PRO A 522 -17.94 8.89 33.70
C PRO A 522 -18.11 7.87 32.57
N PHE A 523 -16.99 7.44 31.97
CA PHE A 523 -16.92 6.28 31.08
C PHE A 523 -17.36 5.02 31.83
N THR A 524 -18.57 4.51 31.57
CA THR A 524 -18.98 3.19 32.05
C THR A 524 -18.69 2.14 30.98
N ALA A 525 -18.09 1.03 31.39
CA ALA A 525 -18.00 -0.17 30.57
C ALA A 525 -19.41 -0.75 30.38
N GLY A 526 -20.06 -0.42 29.27
CA GLY A 526 -21.29 -1.07 28.80
C GLY A 526 -22.60 -0.26 28.85
N GLY A 527 -22.58 1.04 29.18
CA GLY A 527 -23.75 1.93 29.06
C GLY A 527 -23.54 2.96 27.94
N GLU A 528 -24.56 3.24 27.13
CA GLU A 528 -24.50 4.25 26.05
C GLU A 528 -24.01 5.59 26.60
N SER A 529 -22.82 6.01 26.17
CA SER A 529 -22.26 7.31 26.49
C SER A 529 -23.15 8.42 25.92
N SER A 530 -23.43 9.47 26.69
CA SER A 530 -24.15 10.68 26.26
C SER A 530 -23.33 11.56 25.28
N SER A 531 -22.51 10.93 24.45
CA SER A 531 -21.72 11.58 23.41
C SER A 531 -22.58 11.84 22.18
N THR A 532 -22.61 13.07 21.70
CA THR A 532 -23.31 13.42 20.46
C THR A 532 -22.29 13.56 19.33
N ASN A 533 -22.51 12.83 18.22
CA ASN A 533 -21.63 12.84 17.07
C ASN A 533 -22.29 13.59 15.92
N PHE A 534 -21.59 14.58 15.38
CA PHE A 534 -22.01 15.37 14.24
C PHE A 534 -21.02 15.17 13.09
N SER A 535 -21.53 14.98 11.88
CA SER A 535 -20.71 14.73 10.69
C SER A 535 -21.12 15.65 9.55
N PHE A 536 -20.15 16.38 9.00
CA PHE A 536 -20.34 17.37 7.95
C PHE A 536 -19.44 17.06 6.76
N PRO A 537 -19.99 16.48 5.67
CA PRO A 537 -19.21 16.17 4.48
C PRO A 537 -18.77 17.46 3.77
N LEU A 538 -17.50 17.49 3.36
CA LEU A 538 -16.91 18.62 2.64
C LEU A 538 -17.12 18.45 1.13
N HIS A 539 -17.50 19.54 0.47
CA HIS A 539 -17.57 19.58 -1.00
C HIS A 539 -16.22 19.95 -1.61
N THR A 540 -15.75 21.17 -1.34
CA THR A 540 -14.42 21.67 -1.72
C THR A 540 -14.08 22.83 -0.79
N LEU A 541 -12.95 22.75 -0.07
CA LEU A 541 -12.45 23.85 0.75
C LEU A 541 -11.03 24.23 0.26
N HIS A 542 -10.90 25.41 -0.32
CA HIS A 542 -9.63 25.90 -0.87
C HIS A 542 -8.71 26.43 0.23
N PRO A 543 -7.41 26.59 -0.07
CA PRO A 543 -6.49 27.35 0.77
C PRO A 543 -7.03 28.75 1.10
N GLY A 544 -7.09 29.08 2.39
CA GLY A 544 -7.61 30.33 2.94
C GLY A 544 -9.13 30.38 3.15
N GLU A 545 -9.87 29.34 2.75
CA GLU A 545 -11.32 29.27 2.98
C GLU A 545 -11.65 28.63 4.33
N THR A 546 -12.81 29.01 4.88
CA THR A 546 -13.34 28.48 6.13
C THR A 546 -14.70 27.81 5.93
N LEU A 547 -14.97 26.76 6.72
CA LEU A 547 -16.28 26.12 6.82
C LEU A 547 -16.84 26.33 8.23
N GLU A 548 -18.02 26.94 8.33
CA GLU A 548 -18.72 27.17 9.60
C GLU A 548 -19.87 26.19 9.77
N VAL A 549 -19.93 25.51 10.92
CA VAL A 549 -21.01 24.59 11.30
C VAL A 549 -21.52 24.91 12.70
N VAL A 550 -22.83 24.87 12.90
CA VAL A 550 -23.47 25.23 14.17
C VAL A 550 -24.03 23.98 14.86
N LEU A 551 -23.65 23.77 16.11
CA LEU A 551 -24.00 22.60 16.92
C LEU A 551 -24.85 23.04 18.11
N PRO A 552 -26.04 22.46 18.34
CA PRO A 552 -26.78 22.66 19.58
C PRO A 552 -26.10 21.87 20.70
N VAL A 553 -25.55 22.57 21.70
CA VAL A 553 -24.71 21.96 22.76
C VAL A 553 -25.48 21.75 24.05
N ALA A 554 -26.36 22.68 24.42
CA ALA A 554 -27.16 22.57 25.64
C ALA A 554 -28.45 23.39 25.56
N ALA A 555 -29.48 22.98 26.28
CA ALA A 555 -30.67 23.79 26.53
C ALA A 555 -30.48 24.66 27.79
N ALA A 556 -31.25 25.74 27.91
CA ALA A 556 -31.32 26.50 29.15
C ALA A 556 -31.85 25.60 30.28
N GLY A 557 -31.12 25.57 31.39
CA GLY A 557 -31.34 24.66 32.51
C GLY A 557 -30.25 23.59 32.66
N ASP A 558 -29.51 23.28 31.60
CA ASP A 558 -28.52 22.19 31.62
C ASP A 558 -27.26 22.56 32.42
N THR A 559 -26.82 21.64 33.28
CA THR A 559 -25.62 21.80 34.13
C THR A 559 -24.45 20.92 33.69
N SER A 560 -24.49 20.34 32.48
CA SER A 560 -23.49 19.40 31.94
C SER A 560 -22.23 20.09 31.42
N PHE A 561 -21.72 21.06 32.17
CA PHE A 561 -20.52 21.83 31.84
C PHE A 561 -19.43 21.60 32.91
N PRO A 562 -18.15 21.54 32.53
CA PRO A 562 -17.60 21.79 31.19
C PRO A 562 -17.86 20.64 30.19
N MET A 563 -17.82 20.96 28.90
CA MET A 563 -18.03 20.03 27.80
C MET A 563 -16.87 20.13 26.79
N THR A 564 -16.44 18.99 26.26
CA THR A 564 -15.36 18.91 25.26
C THR A 564 -15.91 18.45 23.91
N ALA A 565 -15.57 19.16 22.84
CA ALA A 565 -15.88 18.79 21.46
C ALA A 565 -14.59 18.40 20.74
N SER A 566 -14.40 17.12 20.49
CA SER A 566 -13.27 16.60 19.73
C SER A 566 -13.56 16.73 18.24
N CYS A 567 -12.71 17.49 17.53
CA CYS A 567 -12.83 17.69 16.09
C CYS A 567 -11.85 16.76 15.38
N SER A 568 -12.34 15.95 14.45
CA SER A 568 -11.52 15.11 13.58
C SER A 568 -11.91 15.29 12.12
N LEU A 569 -10.94 15.08 11.23
CA LEU A 569 -11.15 15.07 9.80
C LEU A 569 -11.08 13.62 9.33
N SER A 570 -12.15 13.14 8.70
CA SER A 570 -12.25 11.78 8.19
C SER A 570 -12.28 11.76 6.67
N PHE A 571 -11.47 10.90 6.04
CA PHE A 571 -11.47 10.71 4.59
C PHE A 571 -12.02 9.34 4.24
N SER A 572 -13.01 9.29 3.36
CA SER A 572 -13.54 8.03 2.83
C SER A 572 -12.76 7.59 1.60
N LEU A 573 -12.11 6.41 1.64
CA LEU A 573 -11.41 5.86 0.48
C LEU A 573 -12.37 5.45 -0.65
N THR A 574 -13.66 5.24 -0.37
CA THR A 574 -14.64 4.99 -1.43
C THR A 574 -14.86 6.21 -2.31
N SER A 575 -14.64 7.43 -1.82
CA SER A 575 -14.78 8.65 -2.61
C SER A 575 -13.78 8.75 -3.76
N LEU A 576 -12.64 8.06 -3.67
CA LEU A 576 -11.60 7.97 -4.70
C LEU A 576 -12.02 7.10 -5.89
N LEU A 577 -12.93 6.15 -5.67
CA LEU A 577 -13.39 5.21 -6.67
C LEU A 577 -14.81 5.62 -7.06
N GLY A 578 -15.05 5.93 -8.34
CA GLY A 578 -16.40 6.23 -8.80
C GLY A 578 -17.39 5.13 -8.38
N GLU A 579 -18.67 5.49 -8.16
CA GLU A 579 -19.71 4.64 -7.56
C GLU A 579 -19.77 3.21 -8.16
N ALA A 580 -19.54 3.07 -9.47
CA ALA A 580 -19.51 1.78 -10.16
C ALA A 580 -18.31 0.88 -9.79
N ALA A 581 -17.15 1.45 -9.45
CA ALA A 581 -15.96 0.71 -9.03
C ALA A 581 -15.96 0.40 -7.53
N ALA A 582 -16.56 1.27 -6.70
CA ALA A 582 -16.71 1.03 -5.26
C ALA A 582 -17.57 -0.21 -4.95
N ALA A 583 -18.56 -0.54 -5.81
CA ALA A 583 -19.38 -1.74 -5.69
C ALA A 583 -18.60 -3.05 -5.92
N SER A 584 -17.47 -3.00 -6.64
CA SER A 584 -16.65 -4.18 -6.95
C SER A 584 -15.68 -4.59 -5.83
N PHE A 585 -15.56 -3.77 -4.77
CA PHE A 585 -14.69 -4.03 -3.61
C PHE A 585 -15.49 -3.90 -2.30
N PRO A 586 -16.22 -4.94 -1.87
CA PRO A 586 -17.06 -4.87 -0.65
C PRO A 586 -16.25 -4.58 0.62
N GLY A 587 -14.96 -4.93 0.67
CA GLY A 587 -14.08 -4.62 1.81
C GLY A 587 -13.68 -3.15 1.94
N LEU A 588 -13.97 -2.30 0.95
CA LEU A 588 -13.62 -0.87 0.98
C LEU A 588 -14.76 0.02 1.50
N GLN A 589 -15.97 -0.52 1.67
CA GLN A 589 -17.14 0.30 2.04
C GLN A 589 -17.09 0.87 3.45
N SER A 590 -16.20 0.36 4.31
CA SER A 590 -15.98 0.80 5.69
C SER A 590 -14.60 1.42 5.93
N SER A 591 -13.77 1.62 4.90
CA SER A 591 -12.41 2.13 5.08
C SER A 591 -12.37 3.67 5.05
N CYS A 592 -12.59 4.26 6.23
CA CYS A 592 -12.35 5.67 6.48
C CYS A 592 -11.06 5.88 7.30
N ILE A 593 -10.30 6.91 6.97
CA ILE A 593 -9.16 7.35 7.77
C ILE A 593 -9.64 8.55 8.58
N SER A 594 -9.64 8.47 9.91
CA SER A 594 -10.03 9.58 10.79
C SER A 594 -8.79 10.11 11.53
N LEU A 595 -8.51 11.40 11.37
CA LEU A 595 -7.35 12.07 11.96
C LEU A 595 -7.80 13.21 12.90
N PRO A 596 -7.30 13.27 14.14
CA PRO A 596 -7.69 14.32 15.09
C PRO A 596 -7.13 15.69 14.67
N LEU A 597 -7.97 16.72 14.69
CA LEU A 597 -7.56 18.11 14.46
C LEU A 597 -7.15 18.77 15.78
N ASN A 598 -8.14 18.93 16.67
CA ASN A 598 -8.02 19.54 17.98
C ASN A 598 -9.28 19.30 18.82
N THR A 599 -9.18 19.58 20.12
CA THR A 599 -10.30 19.52 21.06
C THR A 599 -10.70 20.93 21.47
N LEU A 600 -11.98 21.23 21.38
CA LEU A 600 -12.59 22.48 21.81
C LEU A 600 -13.24 22.30 23.18
N THR A 601 -13.02 23.21 24.13
CA THR A 601 -13.60 23.12 25.47
C THR A 601 -14.58 24.27 25.73
N VAL A 602 -15.83 23.92 26.07
CA VAL A 602 -16.87 24.86 26.48
C VAL A 602 -17.03 24.79 28.00
N ASP A 603 -16.56 25.83 28.68
CA ASP A 603 -16.62 25.99 30.15
C ASP A 603 -17.81 26.88 30.60
N TRP A 604 -17.99 27.02 31.92
CA TRP A 604 -19.05 27.83 32.53
C TRP A 604 -18.99 29.33 32.21
N LEU A 605 -17.84 29.88 31.81
CA LEU A 605 -17.72 31.29 31.41
C LEU A 605 -18.27 31.52 30.01
N HIS A 606 -18.12 30.54 29.09
CA HIS A 606 -18.66 30.60 27.73
C HIS A 606 -20.20 30.50 27.66
N THR A 607 -20.85 30.06 28.74
CA THR A 607 -22.30 29.90 28.82
C THR A 607 -23.00 31.11 29.44
N LEU A 608 -22.26 32.11 29.94
CA LEU A 608 -22.86 33.26 30.60
C LEU A 608 -23.67 34.13 29.62
N GLN A 609 -24.85 34.58 30.03
CA GLN A 609 -25.60 35.61 29.30
C GLN A 609 -25.38 36.96 29.99
N VAL A 610 -24.43 37.75 29.47
CA VAL A 610 -24.09 39.06 30.03
C VAL A 610 -25.25 40.05 29.81
N SER A 611 -25.72 40.67 30.89
CA SER A 611 -26.77 41.69 30.83
C SER A 611 -26.13 43.05 30.55
N SER A 612 -26.46 43.69 29.43
CA SER A 612 -25.90 45.01 29.10
C SER A 612 -26.45 46.10 30.05
N PRO A 613 -25.62 47.05 30.52
CA PRO A 613 -26.06 48.09 31.46
C PRO A 613 -26.94 49.19 30.87
N THR A 614 -27.13 49.26 29.54
CA THR A 614 -27.65 50.45 28.83
C THR A 614 -29.16 50.46 28.55
N ALA A 615 -29.96 49.64 29.24
CA ALA A 615 -31.42 49.61 29.07
C ALA A 615 -32.21 50.46 30.08
N THR A 616 -31.63 51.55 30.59
CA THR A 616 -32.38 52.57 31.35
C THR A 616 -32.24 53.93 30.66
N LEU A 617 -33.39 54.46 30.22
CA LEU A 617 -33.63 55.79 29.60
C LEU A 617 -33.41 55.92 28.08
N LYS A 618 -34.46 55.60 27.29
CA LYS A 618 -35.16 56.49 26.31
C LYS A 618 -35.87 55.71 25.18
N THR A 619 -37.21 55.77 25.18
CA THR A 619 -38.21 55.62 24.07
C THR A 619 -38.13 54.46 23.05
N PRO A 620 -39.29 53.94 22.56
CA PRO A 620 -39.41 52.59 22.04
C PRO A 620 -39.40 52.53 20.51
N THR A 621 -38.30 52.05 19.93
CA THR A 621 -38.32 51.44 18.60
C THR A 621 -37.21 50.40 18.53
N CYS A 622 -37.58 49.16 18.21
CA CYS A 622 -36.75 47.94 18.27
C CYS A 622 -36.29 47.51 19.68
N GLN A 623 -37.24 47.05 20.48
CA GLN A 623 -36.98 46.30 21.72
C GLN A 623 -36.78 44.81 21.39
N PHE A 624 -35.58 44.27 21.64
CA PHE A 624 -35.44 42.86 22.04
C PHE A 624 -36.18 42.71 23.39
N ARG A 625 -37.49 42.45 23.33
CA ARG A 625 -38.25 42.09 24.52
C ARG A 625 -37.75 40.72 24.97
N TRP A 626 -37.02 40.69 26.09
CA TRP A 626 -37.19 39.58 27.01
C TRP A 626 -38.65 39.58 27.43
N ALA A 627 -39.47 38.85 26.70
CA ALA A 627 -40.68 38.30 27.27
C ALA A 627 -40.20 37.26 28.28
N THR A 628 -39.91 37.71 29.51
CA THR A 628 -40.33 36.92 30.67
C THR A 628 -41.79 36.60 30.41
N ASP A 629 -42.07 35.31 30.32
CA ASP A 629 -43.36 34.79 29.97
C ASP A 629 -44.42 35.48 30.84
N GLY A 630 -45.41 36.12 30.21
CA GLY A 630 -46.54 36.72 30.92
C GLY A 630 -47.24 35.68 31.81
N ILE A 631 -47.03 34.40 31.52
CA ILE A 631 -47.47 33.26 32.29
C ILE A 631 -46.55 32.99 33.49
N GLU A 632 -45.22 33.03 33.36
CA GLU A 632 -44.29 32.78 34.48
C GLU A 632 -44.32 33.90 35.53
N SER A 633 -44.41 35.16 35.08
CA SER A 633 -44.66 36.33 35.95
C SER A 633 -46.05 36.30 36.60
N PHE A 634 -47.07 35.79 35.90
CA PHE A 634 -48.40 35.57 36.46
C PHE A 634 -48.44 34.40 37.47
N LEU A 635 -47.73 33.30 37.21
CA LEU A 635 -47.63 32.14 38.10
C LEU A 635 -46.86 32.48 39.38
N SER A 636 -45.74 33.19 39.26
CA SER A 636 -44.96 33.67 40.42
C SER A 636 -45.71 34.75 41.22
N SER A 637 -46.59 35.55 40.60
CA SER A 637 -47.50 36.46 41.31
C SER A 637 -48.61 35.74 42.10
N ARG A 638 -49.02 34.53 41.70
CA ARG A 638 -50.04 33.73 42.38
C ARG A 638 -49.49 32.84 43.49
N GLN A 639 -48.23 32.41 43.42
CA GLN A 639 -47.57 31.65 44.49
C GLN A 639 -47.43 32.44 45.81
N VAL A 640 -47.46 33.77 45.75
CA VAL A 640 -47.40 34.65 46.94
C VAL A 640 -48.70 34.64 47.76
N ARG A 641 -49.82 34.09 47.27
CA ARG A 641 -51.10 34.08 48.00
C ARG A 641 -51.48 32.77 48.69
N CYS A 642 -50.70 31.69 48.56
CA CYS A 642 -51.05 30.38 49.13
C CYS A 642 -49.99 29.75 50.05
N SER A 643 -49.13 30.54 50.67
CA SER A 643 -48.29 30.10 51.79
C SER A 643 -48.39 31.11 52.93
N GLY A 644 -49.00 30.68 54.03
CA GLY A 644 -49.09 31.46 55.25
C GLY A 644 -47.73 31.58 55.92
N ARG A 645 -47.33 32.82 56.20
CA ARG A 645 -46.48 33.23 57.32
C ARG A 645 -45.21 32.39 57.55
N GLU A 646 -44.21 32.55 56.69
CA GLU A 646 -42.81 32.38 57.09
C GLU A 646 -41.96 33.55 56.55
N SER A 647 -41.07 34.00 57.43
CA SER A 647 -40.16 35.14 57.25
C SER A 647 -39.43 35.08 55.91
N ALA A 648 -39.42 36.20 55.17
CA ALA A 648 -38.62 36.36 53.96
C ALA A 648 -37.12 36.28 54.30
N SER A 649 -36.56 35.06 54.32
CA SER A 649 -35.12 34.86 54.34
C SER A 649 -34.56 35.40 53.02
N LYS A 650 -33.56 36.29 53.12
CA LYS A 650 -32.79 36.73 51.95
C LYS A 650 -32.27 35.46 51.25
N PRO A 651 -32.37 35.35 49.91
CA PRO A 651 -31.82 34.21 49.20
C PRO A 651 -30.34 34.07 49.56
N GLU A 652 -29.93 32.88 49.99
CA GLU A 652 -28.54 32.59 50.31
C GLU A 652 -27.67 32.92 49.09
N LYS A 653 -26.68 33.79 49.27
CA LYS A 653 -25.72 34.14 48.24
C LYS A 653 -24.42 33.42 48.53
N TYR A 654 -24.02 32.55 47.61
CA TYR A 654 -22.75 31.84 47.66
C TYR A 654 -21.67 32.69 46.97
N SER A 655 -20.45 32.71 47.53
CA SER A 655 -19.34 33.48 46.98
C SER A 655 -18.00 32.73 47.08
N ALA A 656 -17.22 32.74 46.01
CA ALA A 656 -15.85 32.24 45.96
C ALA A 656 -14.90 33.30 45.36
N ARG A 657 -13.59 33.23 45.68
CA ARG A 657 -12.60 34.22 45.23
C ARG A 657 -11.28 33.59 44.80
N VAL A 658 -10.70 34.13 43.73
CA VAL A 658 -9.34 33.87 43.25
C VAL A 658 -8.54 35.16 43.36
N GLN A 659 -7.30 35.07 43.85
CA GLN A 659 -6.41 36.20 44.05
C GLN A 659 -5.13 36.00 43.22
N VAL A 660 -4.74 36.99 42.43
CA VAL A 660 -3.55 36.94 41.56
C VAL A 660 -2.73 38.23 41.68
N SER A 661 -1.41 38.13 41.75
CA SER A 661 -0.49 39.27 41.77
C SER A 661 -0.75 40.23 40.61
N SER A 662 -0.81 41.53 40.93
CA SER A 662 -1.08 42.58 39.95
C SER A 662 0.08 42.75 38.96
N GLU A 663 1.32 42.52 39.43
CA GLU A 663 2.54 42.64 38.63
C GLU A 663 2.59 41.54 37.55
N LEU A 664 2.31 40.30 37.94
CA LEU A 664 2.25 39.15 37.06
C LEU A 664 1.16 39.28 35.99
N LEU A 665 0.00 39.80 36.38
CA LEU A 665 -1.09 40.09 35.44
C LEU A 665 -0.75 41.25 34.49
N ARG A 666 -0.08 42.29 34.99
CA ARG A 666 0.29 43.45 34.19
C ARG A 666 1.28 43.06 33.10
N ASP A 667 2.28 42.24 33.42
CA ASP A 667 3.29 41.77 32.46
C ASP A 667 2.72 40.80 31.42
N THR A 668 1.79 39.93 31.82
CA THR A 668 1.14 38.97 30.90
C THR A 668 0.08 39.61 30.00
N LEU A 669 -0.75 40.52 30.54
CA LEU A 669 -1.81 41.18 29.77
C LEU A 669 -1.26 42.25 28.81
N LYS A 670 -0.19 42.97 29.18
CA LYS A 670 0.51 43.93 28.28
C LYS A 670 1.02 43.28 27.00
N SER A 671 1.44 42.01 27.07
CA SER A 671 1.91 41.23 25.92
C SER A 671 0.77 40.90 24.93
N LEU A 672 -0.48 40.82 25.40
CA LEU A 672 -1.63 40.37 24.59
C LEU A 672 -2.52 41.51 24.05
N LYS A 673 -2.73 42.58 24.83
CA LYS A 673 -3.53 43.74 24.45
C LYS A 673 -2.79 44.98 24.99
N GLY A 674 -2.36 45.89 24.12
CA GLY A 674 -1.56 47.07 24.48
C GLY A 674 -2.17 47.95 25.58
N ASP A 675 -1.40 48.93 26.06
CA ASP A 675 -1.61 49.70 27.30
C ASP A 675 -3.08 50.05 27.62
N SER A 676 -3.66 49.31 28.57
CA SER A 676 -4.93 49.61 29.22
C SER A 676 -4.67 50.01 30.68
N GLU A 677 -5.18 51.16 31.10
CA GLU A 677 -4.88 51.75 32.41
C GLU A 677 -5.51 51.01 33.60
N ASN A 678 -6.56 50.20 33.39
CA ASN A 678 -7.29 49.52 34.47
C ASN A 678 -7.20 47.99 34.39
N LEU A 679 -6.35 47.40 35.25
CA LEU A 679 -6.08 45.96 35.31
C LEU A 679 -7.32 45.12 35.62
N SER A 680 -8.23 45.64 36.45
CA SER A 680 -9.45 44.93 36.87
C SER A 680 -10.47 44.78 35.72
N VAL A 681 -10.51 45.74 34.80
CA VAL A 681 -11.35 45.67 33.61
C VAL A 681 -10.72 44.76 32.57
N SER A 682 -9.40 44.89 32.36
CA SER A 682 -8.65 44.08 31.39
C SER A 682 -8.72 42.58 31.69
N ILE A 683 -8.67 42.17 32.96
CA ILE A 683 -8.77 40.76 33.33
C ILE A 683 -10.19 40.21 33.12
N LEU A 684 -11.25 40.98 33.40
CA LEU A 684 -12.63 40.55 33.15
C LEU A 684 -12.93 40.46 31.65
N ASP A 685 -12.47 41.44 30.87
CA ASP A 685 -12.57 41.40 29.41
C ASP A 685 -11.83 40.19 28.85
N TRP A 686 -10.62 39.90 29.34
CA TRP A 686 -9.85 38.73 28.93
C TRP A 686 -10.53 37.41 29.31
N LEU A 687 -10.98 37.26 30.57
CA LEU A 687 -11.68 36.07 31.07
C LEU A 687 -12.97 35.77 30.31
N LEU A 688 -13.60 36.74 29.64
CA LEU A 688 -14.82 36.54 28.85
C LEU A 688 -14.54 36.46 27.34
N SER A 689 -13.47 37.08 26.83
CA SER A 689 -13.15 37.13 25.40
C SER A 689 -12.27 35.97 24.89
N GLU A 690 -11.38 35.43 25.71
CA GLU A 690 -10.45 34.37 25.29
C GLU A 690 -10.63 33.11 26.15
N GLY A 691 -10.99 31.99 25.51
CA GLY A 691 -11.12 30.70 26.16
C GLY A 691 -9.82 29.90 26.13
N ALA A 692 -9.52 29.22 27.25
CA ALA A 692 -8.59 28.10 27.23
C ALA A 692 -9.22 26.96 26.40
N GLY A 693 -8.57 26.52 25.32
CA GLY A 693 -9.07 25.43 24.47
C GLY A 693 -9.75 25.85 23.17
N GLY A 694 -9.41 27.01 22.59
CA GLY A 694 -9.74 27.34 21.19
C GLY A 694 -11.19 27.76 20.91
N VAL A 695 -11.97 28.02 21.97
CA VAL A 695 -13.34 28.54 21.89
C VAL A 695 -13.36 30.01 22.32
N LYS A 696 -14.15 30.85 21.63
CA LYS A 696 -14.40 32.25 21.98
C LYS A 696 -15.87 32.48 22.28
N MET A 697 -16.19 33.48 23.07
CA MET A 697 -17.57 33.88 23.27
C MET A 697 -18.05 34.72 22.08
N GLY A 698 -19.09 34.25 21.39
CA GLY A 698 -19.69 34.91 20.22
C GLY A 698 -20.54 36.10 20.64
N HIS A 699 -19.91 37.24 20.92
CA HIS A 699 -20.63 38.51 21.05
C HIS A 699 -20.88 39.07 19.65
N HIS A 700 -22.10 38.89 19.14
CA HIS A 700 -22.51 39.38 17.84
C HIS A 700 -22.53 40.92 17.84
N GLY A 701 -21.58 41.55 17.14
CA GLY A 701 -21.73 42.88 16.56
C GLY A 701 -21.32 44.11 17.37
N ASP A 702 -21.26 44.07 18.70
CA ASP A 702 -20.78 45.21 19.50
C ASP A 702 -19.64 44.76 20.42
N LYS A 703 -18.45 45.35 20.24
CA LYS A 703 -17.40 45.33 21.27
C LYS A 703 -17.97 46.05 22.49
N ILE A 704 -18.60 45.31 23.40
CA ILE A 704 -18.96 45.84 24.71
C ILE A 704 -17.64 46.05 25.45
N ALA A 705 -17.04 47.23 25.29
CA ALA A 705 -15.97 47.66 26.15
C ALA A 705 -16.55 47.69 27.57
N PHE A 706 -16.16 46.72 28.40
CA PHE A 706 -16.56 46.72 29.80
C PHE A 706 -16.03 48.01 30.44
N SER A 707 -16.94 48.88 30.88
CA SER A 707 -16.57 50.12 31.56
C SER A 707 -16.55 49.98 33.09
N SER A 708 -16.82 48.78 33.61
CA SER A 708 -16.96 48.50 35.04
C SER A 708 -16.21 47.24 35.45
N SER A 709 -15.60 47.26 36.64
CA SER A 709 -14.97 46.09 37.28
C SER A 709 -15.98 45.07 37.84
N VAL A 710 -17.24 45.15 37.41
CA VAL A 710 -18.37 44.29 37.82
C VAL A 710 -19.17 43.92 36.58
N VAL A 711 -19.45 42.63 36.42
CA VAL A 711 -20.27 42.07 35.34
C VAL A 711 -21.44 41.30 35.94
N TYR A 712 -22.65 41.60 35.49
CA TYR A 712 -23.87 40.85 35.82
C TYR A 712 -24.26 39.95 34.65
N ALA A 713 -24.45 38.67 34.92
CA ALA A 713 -24.81 37.69 33.91
C ALA A 713 -25.80 36.65 34.46
N HIS A 714 -26.44 35.91 33.57
CA HIS A 714 -27.21 34.72 33.93
C HIS A 714 -26.42 33.47 33.54
N GLY A 715 -26.37 32.49 34.45
CA GLY A 715 -25.79 31.18 34.19
C GLY A 715 -26.70 30.31 33.32
N PRO A 716 -26.23 29.14 32.84
CA PRO A 716 -27.01 28.23 32.01
C PRO A 716 -28.26 27.71 32.73
N ASN A 717 -28.25 27.66 34.06
CA ASN A 717 -29.38 27.30 34.91
C ASN A 717 -30.34 28.47 35.24
N GLY A 718 -30.17 29.63 34.59
CA GLY A 718 -30.96 30.84 34.85
C GLY A 718 -30.60 31.58 36.14
N ALA A 719 -29.63 31.09 36.93
CA ALA A 719 -29.22 31.76 38.17
C ALA A 719 -28.47 33.06 37.88
N THR A 720 -28.76 34.10 38.66
CA THR A 720 -28.05 35.38 38.58
C THR A 720 -26.61 35.22 39.08
N VAL A 721 -25.65 35.65 38.30
CA VAL A 721 -24.21 35.62 38.57
C VAL A 721 -23.68 37.04 38.57
N LYS A 722 -22.84 37.35 39.55
CA LYS A 722 -22.08 38.60 39.63
C LYS A 722 -20.59 38.28 39.71
N LEU A 723 -19.84 38.74 38.70
CA LEU A 723 -18.38 38.65 38.65
C LEU A 723 -17.81 40.03 39.01
N THR A 724 -16.89 40.08 39.96
CA THR A 724 -16.23 41.33 40.37
C THR A 724 -14.72 41.16 40.38
N ALA A 725 -13.99 42.09 39.76
CA ALA A 725 -12.54 42.20 39.87
C ALA A 725 -12.17 43.47 40.64
N LYS A 726 -11.27 43.36 41.62
CA LYS A 726 -10.78 44.52 42.38
C LYS A 726 -9.32 44.32 42.75
N GLU A 727 -8.50 45.34 42.50
CA GLU A 727 -7.12 45.42 42.99
C GLU A 727 -7.10 45.81 44.48
N ILE A 728 -6.34 45.07 45.29
CA ILE A 728 -6.26 45.18 46.74
C ILE A 728 -4.79 45.00 47.15
N ASN A 729 -4.29 45.84 48.06
CA ASN A 729 -2.96 45.64 48.66
C ASN A 729 -3.09 44.68 49.84
N VAL A 730 -2.34 43.57 49.82
CA VAL A 730 -2.34 42.58 50.89
C VAL A 730 -1.09 42.82 51.74
N GLY A 731 -1.28 43.46 52.90
CA GLY A 731 -0.19 43.74 53.85
C GLY A 731 -0.49 44.89 54.81
N GLU A 732 -1.57 44.80 55.60
CA GLU A 732 -1.92 45.89 56.53
C GLU A 732 -2.13 45.47 58.00
N ASP A 733 -1.76 44.25 58.41
CA ASP A 733 -1.98 43.79 59.80
C ASP A 733 -0.73 43.28 60.56
N SER A 734 0.48 43.45 60.04
CA SER A 734 1.69 43.22 60.85
C SER A 734 2.71 44.33 60.65
N THR A 735 3.00 45.03 61.74
CA THR A 735 4.10 45.98 61.88
C THR A 735 5.43 45.24 61.70
N GLU A 736 5.90 45.13 60.46
CA GLU A 736 7.31 45.01 60.08
C GLU A 736 7.41 45.18 58.56
N GLN A 737 8.55 45.68 58.12
CA GLN A 737 8.79 46.29 56.82
C GLN A 737 8.86 45.22 55.69
N GLU A 738 7.73 44.61 55.37
CA GLU A 738 7.56 43.71 54.21
C GLU A 738 6.86 44.45 53.07
N GLU A 739 7.40 44.32 51.85
CA GLU A 739 6.86 44.94 50.63
C GLU A 739 5.38 44.55 50.43
N SER A 740 4.48 45.53 50.44
CA SER A 740 3.05 45.30 50.27
C SER A 740 2.77 44.76 48.87
N VAL A 741 2.36 43.48 48.76
CA VAL A 741 2.04 42.85 47.48
C VAL A 741 0.65 43.31 47.02
N SER A 742 0.58 43.92 45.84
CA SER A 742 -0.69 44.31 45.21
C SER A 742 -1.29 43.13 44.44
N VAL A 743 -2.55 42.81 44.72
CA VAL A 743 -3.23 41.59 44.26
C VAL A 743 -4.59 41.95 43.65
N VAL A 744 -4.90 41.39 42.48
CA VAL A 744 -6.22 41.45 41.86
C VAL A 744 -7.07 40.29 42.38
N LYS A 745 -8.17 40.63 43.04
CA LYS A 745 -9.19 39.69 43.53
C LYS A 745 -10.31 39.57 42.50
N VAL A 746 -10.49 38.38 41.93
CA VAL A 746 -11.65 38.00 41.12
C VAL A 746 -12.62 37.21 41.99
N GLN A 747 -13.83 37.73 42.19
CA GLN A 747 -14.86 37.14 43.05
C GLN A 747 -16.12 36.81 42.23
N VAL A 748 -16.65 35.61 42.48
CA VAL A 748 -17.86 35.07 41.85
C VAL A 748 -18.95 34.99 42.91
N GLU A 749 -20.12 35.59 42.67
CA GLU A 749 -21.30 35.53 43.53
C GLU A 749 -22.52 34.99 42.76
N SER A 750 -23.25 34.04 43.32
CA SER A 750 -24.52 33.55 42.75
C SER A 750 -25.47 32.98 43.81
N SER A 751 -26.75 32.86 43.47
CA SER A 751 -27.74 32.11 44.24
C SER A 751 -27.62 30.59 44.03
N SER A 752 -26.82 30.14 43.07
CA SER A 752 -26.59 28.72 42.78
C SER A 752 -25.17 28.28 43.11
N ILE A 753 -25.05 27.24 43.95
CA ILE A 753 -23.77 26.67 44.35
C ILE A 753 -23.03 26.00 43.18
N ALA A 754 -23.77 25.35 42.27
CA ALA A 754 -23.21 24.74 41.06
C ALA A 754 -22.58 25.80 40.14
N ALA A 755 -23.25 26.96 39.99
CA ALA A 755 -22.72 28.07 39.21
C ALA A 755 -21.45 28.65 39.84
N VAL A 756 -21.39 28.82 41.17
CA VAL A 756 -20.19 29.32 41.85
C VAL A 756 -19.02 28.35 41.68
N CYS A 757 -19.20 27.06 41.92
CA CYS A 757 -18.13 26.07 41.77
C CYS A 757 -17.63 25.96 40.32
N GLY A 758 -18.55 25.88 39.35
CA GLY A 758 -18.20 25.76 37.92
C GLY A 758 -17.50 27.01 37.37
N LEU A 759 -17.96 28.21 37.74
CA LEU A 759 -17.31 29.47 37.35
C LEU A 759 -15.96 29.67 38.01
N HIS A 760 -15.83 29.31 39.30
CA HIS A 760 -14.55 29.38 40.00
C HIS A 760 -13.50 28.49 39.33
N HIS A 761 -13.88 27.25 38.97
CA HIS A 761 -13.02 26.34 38.22
C HIS A 761 -12.64 26.91 36.83
N ALA A 762 -13.60 27.44 36.07
CA ALA A 762 -13.34 28.05 34.76
C ALA A 762 -12.37 29.26 34.85
N VAL A 763 -12.53 30.10 35.87
CA VAL A 763 -11.62 31.24 36.13
C VAL A 763 -10.21 30.75 36.44
N LEU A 764 -10.05 29.73 37.28
CA LEU A 764 -8.74 29.14 37.59
C LEU A 764 -8.05 28.57 36.34
N CYS A 765 -8.75 27.79 35.53
CA CYS A 765 -8.20 27.18 34.31
C CYS A 765 -7.71 28.25 33.32
N ARG A 766 -8.46 29.33 33.15
CA ARG A 766 -8.05 30.44 32.27
C ARG A 766 -6.86 31.19 32.86
N ILE A 767 -6.87 31.55 34.14
CA ILE A 767 -5.71 32.21 34.78
C ILE A 767 -4.45 31.34 34.65
N GLN A 768 -4.55 30.03 34.84
CA GLN A 768 -3.40 29.14 34.62
C GLN A 768 -2.88 29.17 33.18
N ALA A 769 -3.78 29.14 32.19
CA ALA A 769 -3.40 29.24 30.78
C ALA A 769 -2.74 30.58 30.44
N LEU A 770 -3.18 31.68 31.07
CA LEU A 770 -2.57 33.00 30.95
C LEU A 770 -1.13 32.99 31.50
N LEU A 771 -0.92 32.39 32.67
CA LEU A 771 0.38 32.35 33.33
C LEU A 771 1.39 31.44 32.63
N GLN A 772 0.93 30.38 31.96
CA GLN A 772 1.78 29.55 31.10
C GLN A 772 2.31 30.29 29.86
N ARG A 773 1.65 31.38 29.44
CA ARG A 773 2.08 32.24 28.32
C ARG A 773 3.00 33.39 28.74
N ALA A 774 3.30 33.52 30.04
CA ALA A 774 4.15 34.59 30.57
C ALA A 774 5.62 34.42 30.11
N PRO A 775 6.35 35.53 29.83
CA PRO A 775 7.77 35.46 29.52
C PRO A 775 8.58 34.94 30.72
N GLU A 776 9.50 34.00 30.49
CA GLU A 776 10.35 33.39 31.53
C GLU A 776 11.33 34.43 32.11
N LYS A 777 10.93 35.14 33.16
CA LYS A 777 11.85 35.88 34.03
C LYS A 777 11.82 35.27 35.44
N ALA A 778 12.95 34.67 35.81
CA ALA A 778 13.33 34.19 37.14
C ALA A 778 12.60 32.96 37.72
N ALA A 779 13.33 32.23 38.57
CA ALA A 779 12.97 30.95 39.18
C ALA A 779 11.74 30.99 40.12
N SER A 780 11.24 32.18 40.51
CA SER A 780 10.04 32.30 41.35
C SER A 780 8.75 31.89 40.62
N ILE A 781 8.66 32.18 39.31
CA ILE A 781 7.51 31.82 38.46
C ILE A 781 7.32 30.29 38.41
N LYS A 782 8.40 29.50 38.42
CA LYS A 782 8.32 28.03 38.40
C LYS A 782 7.73 27.45 39.71
N VAL A 783 8.06 28.02 40.86
CA VAL A 783 7.52 27.59 42.17
C VAL A 783 6.04 27.97 42.29
N GLN A 784 5.65 29.13 41.77
CA GLN A 784 4.27 29.61 41.76
C GLN A 784 3.37 28.81 40.79
N ILE A 785 3.90 28.44 39.61
CA ILE A 785 3.20 27.54 38.65
C ILE A 785 2.97 26.15 39.27
N LEU A 786 3.89 25.63 40.07
CA LEU A 786 3.70 24.36 40.78
C LEU A 786 2.57 24.43 41.83
N GLY A 787 2.49 25.53 42.59
CA GLY A 787 1.37 25.77 43.52
C GLY A 787 0.02 25.88 42.81
N LEU A 788 0.00 26.51 41.62
CA LEU A 788 -1.16 26.59 40.73
C LEU A 788 -1.57 25.23 40.15
N ARG A 789 -0.61 24.42 39.71
CA ARG A 789 -0.87 23.04 39.24
C ARG A 789 -1.46 22.20 40.37
N GLN A 790 -0.93 22.30 41.58
CA GLN A 790 -1.47 21.57 42.73
C GLN A 790 -2.88 22.07 43.13
N ALA A 791 -3.17 23.36 42.95
CA ALA A 791 -4.50 23.92 43.14
C ALA A 791 -5.49 23.49 42.04
N LEU A 792 -5.02 23.38 40.80
CA LEU A 792 -5.80 22.85 39.68
C LEU A 792 -6.05 21.35 39.84
N GLU A 793 -5.06 20.55 40.21
CA GLU A 793 -5.24 19.11 40.52
C GLU A 793 -6.25 18.90 41.64
N ARG A 794 -6.23 19.76 42.68
CA ARG A 794 -7.27 19.78 43.72
C ARG A 794 -8.66 20.17 43.16
N ALA A 795 -8.73 21.19 42.31
CA ALA A 795 -9.99 21.60 41.68
C ALA A 795 -10.52 20.57 40.67
N GLU A 796 -9.65 19.85 39.95
CA GLU A 796 -9.97 18.79 38.99
C GLU A 796 -10.43 17.51 39.70
N THR A 797 -9.79 17.12 40.80
CA THR A 797 -10.25 16.00 41.64
C THR A 797 -11.63 16.29 42.24
N GLN A 798 -11.89 17.52 42.67
CA GLN A 798 -13.21 17.98 43.12
C GLN A 798 -14.24 18.04 41.97
N GLN A 799 -13.86 18.53 40.79
CA GLN A 799 -14.73 18.58 39.61
C GLN A 799 -15.08 17.18 39.11
N ASN A 800 -14.13 16.25 39.13
CA ASN A 800 -14.35 14.84 38.79
C ASN A 800 -15.26 14.13 39.81
N GLN A 801 -15.20 14.51 41.09
CA GLN A 801 -16.14 14.05 42.12
C GLN A 801 -17.56 14.61 41.91
N ILE A 802 -17.67 15.88 41.48
CA ILE A 802 -18.96 16.51 41.12
C ILE A 802 -19.54 15.85 39.87
N SER A 803 -18.74 15.68 38.81
CA SER A 803 -19.12 15.01 37.57
C SER A 803 -19.50 13.54 37.79
N GLY A 804 -18.72 12.79 38.57
CA GLY A 804 -19.01 11.38 38.87
C GLY A 804 -20.29 11.15 39.69
N ALA A 805 -20.71 12.15 40.49
CA ALA A 805 -21.93 12.10 41.28
C ALA A 805 -23.21 12.49 40.52
N VAL A 806 -23.09 13.07 39.32
CA VAL A 806 -24.23 13.47 38.47
C VAL A 806 -24.63 12.34 37.49
N GLY A 807 -23.72 11.42 37.15
CA GLY A 807 -23.96 10.34 36.20
C GLY A 807 -24.62 9.07 36.76
N VAL A 808 -24.78 8.95 38.09
CA VAL A 808 -25.43 7.82 38.76
C VAL A 808 -26.74 8.34 39.37
N GLY A 809 -27.81 7.54 39.39
CA GLY A 809 -29.14 7.86 39.94
C GLY A 809 -29.17 8.22 41.43
N ILE A 810 -28.46 9.29 41.77
CA ILE A 810 -28.22 9.86 43.08
C ILE A 810 -29.29 10.93 43.30
N SER A 811 -29.92 10.92 44.49
CA SER A 811 -30.93 11.92 44.86
C SER A 811 -30.32 13.33 44.85
N THR A 812 -31.09 14.33 44.41
CA THR A 812 -30.72 15.76 44.41
C THR A 812 -30.15 16.25 45.75
N GLY A 813 -30.52 15.62 46.87
CA GLY A 813 -29.98 15.92 48.21
C GLY A 813 -28.51 15.53 48.41
N GLN A 814 -28.01 14.46 47.77
CA GLN A 814 -26.62 14.03 47.87
C GLN A 814 -25.68 14.88 46.99
N VAL A 815 -26.13 15.25 45.78
CA VAL A 815 -25.40 16.19 44.89
C VAL A 815 -25.23 17.56 45.56
N ASN A 816 -26.29 18.08 46.19
CA ASN A 816 -26.21 19.34 46.93
C ASN A 816 -25.24 19.27 48.12
N ARG A 817 -25.14 18.12 48.81
CA ARG A 817 -24.19 17.94 49.93
C ARG A 817 -22.74 17.90 49.45
N LEU A 818 -22.46 17.27 48.31
CA LEU A 818 -21.14 17.26 47.67
C LEU A 818 -20.75 18.67 47.20
N LEU A 819 -21.65 19.38 46.52
CA LEU A 819 -21.44 20.76 46.11
C LEU A 819 -21.22 21.70 47.30
N LEU A 820 -21.92 21.49 48.41
CA LEU A 820 -21.71 22.23 49.67
C LEU A 820 -20.33 21.98 50.29
N ASN A 821 -19.81 20.77 50.20
CA ASN A 821 -18.46 20.46 50.67
C ASN A 821 -17.39 21.12 49.80
N VAL A 822 -17.52 21.02 48.48
CA VAL A 822 -16.60 21.68 47.53
C VAL A 822 -16.65 23.20 47.72
N TYR A 823 -17.84 23.78 47.83
CA TYR A 823 -17.98 25.21 48.10
C TYR A 823 -17.34 25.66 49.41
N LYS A 824 -17.50 24.89 50.51
CA LYS A 824 -16.84 25.20 51.78
C LYS A 824 -15.33 25.22 51.61
N GLU A 825 -14.78 24.23 50.91
CA GLU A 825 -13.34 24.15 50.65
C GLU A 825 -12.81 25.33 49.81
N LEU A 826 -13.57 25.74 48.78
CA LEU A 826 -13.27 26.92 47.96
C LEU A 826 -13.40 28.24 48.73
N ARG A 827 -14.31 28.31 49.71
CA ARG A 827 -14.52 29.48 50.56
C ARG A 827 -13.41 29.61 51.61
N ASP A 828 -13.02 28.49 52.21
CA ASP A 828 -12.10 28.43 53.33
C ASP A 828 -10.62 28.56 52.88
N ASN A 829 -10.33 28.23 51.62
CA ASN A 829 -8.98 28.35 51.03
C ASN A 829 -8.97 29.31 49.82
N PRO A 830 -8.96 30.64 50.02
CA PRO A 830 -8.80 31.58 48.91
C PRO A 830 -7.43 31.38 48.27
N LEU A 831 -7.40 30.97 47.00
CA LEU A 831 -6.17 30.74 46.26
C LEU A 831 -5.47 32.07 45.99
N LEU A 832 -4.34 32.29 46.65
CA LEU A 832 -3.45 33.43 46.46
C LEU A 832 -2.29 33.01 45.54
N ILE A 833 -2.28 33.58 44.34
CA ILE A 833 -1.22 33.40 43.33
C ILE A 833 -0.35 34.66 43.42
N ILE A 834 0.74 34.59 44.16
CA ILE A 834 1.77 35.65 44.22
C ILE A 834 2.63 35.55 42.97
#